data_AF-A0A167D9Y8-F1
#
_entry.id   AF-A0A167D9Y8-F1
#
_cell.length_a   1.000
_cell.length_b   1.000
_cell.length_c   1.000
_cell.angle_alpha   90.00
_cell.angle_beta   90.00
_cell.angle_gamma   90.00
#
_symmetry.space_group_name_H-M   'P 1'
#
loop_
_entity.id
_entity.type
_entity.pdbx_description
1 polymer ?
#
loop_
_entity_poly.entity_id
_entity_poly.type
_entity_poly.pdbx_seq_one_letter_code
_entity_poly.pdbx_strand_id
1 'polypeptide(L)'
;MCRMRGFDDFEMDLDREDAIKVVQSAVKAQREILKDANPEKSLNEIPQMWCIYKEVMGYYEGGMPVPDDVTLLWSDDNWGNIRRLPLPHELEREGGAGLYYHFDYVGDPRDYKWLNTVSLQRTYEQLHLAYQRQADKVWILNVGDLKPLELPINYYFDLAYDINRWSYDNIDEWTLLWAEREFGKTESEEIAYLADTFSKYAAWRKFELVDVDTFSILNYNEAEIALAKWAKLEERAEKVNARLPESKRAAFFQMILHPIKAGHVVYQIYINAAKNYLYVEQKRSSSNRMAFSVFDLLKADKQLTDDYHDLLDGKWNHMMDQTHLGYNYWQQPMRDALPPVRLVQDQMDALAGTVGIGIEGSYATVPGDDRYHELGGKALTTLPMDPYGPSTRYVDIFSRERKCSKWELKSEVDYVTITPSSGTVCGTDSADSRAHIHVDWTRAPAGSSQVKVAFSFVPSDKTPRSFGGTHEGHMGLYVPLNNTKIPTDYKDGFIESDRHVSIEAEHYSKNTSSDEAHYVTIPNFGHTLSGVTLYPVLAGLQHAPSSPYLEYDIYTFSPTTLANITVYTAPSLNFNGEGRPLKYAIAVDDETPKIVQVVPSSEYGQLPEGWEEAVSNNYWTPSSSHLISPGAHKIKVWAVEPGVVFQKLVVDLGGVRDSYFGPPESRRAGQKKEEEEQDILVPVRLRIPNREGQGIPERDGARHGNNQDETTSDSTTTPNLGEKKGTPKSHGIFQTLRGSLRLDQKIFKGATLV
;
A
#
# COMPACT_ATOMS: atom_id res chain seq x y z
N MET A 1 -26.86 12.02 -23.59
CA MET A 1 -27.20 11.00 -22.57
C MET A 1 -28.70 11.08 -22.29
N CYS A 2 -29.32 9.99 -21.84
CA CYS A 2 -30.69 9.99 -21.30
C CYS A 2 -30.63 9.72 -19.79
N ARG A 3 -30.41 10.76 -18.98
CA ARG A 3 -30.44 10.66 -17.51
C ARG A 3 -30.80 12.01 -16.87
N MET A 4 -31.10 11.99 -15.58
CA MET A 4 -31.08 13.15 -14.70
C MET A 4 -30.46 12.72 -13.36
N ARG A 5 -29.65 13.58 -12.75
CA ARG A 5 -29.04 13.39 -11.42
C ARG A 5 -29.17 14.70 -10.63
N GLY A 6 -28.82 14.70 -9.34
CA GLY A 6 -28.74 15.93 -8.55
C GLY A 6 -27.67 16.90 -9.05
N PHE A 7 -27.64 18.08 -8.44
CA PHE A 7 -26.61 19.08 -8.73
C PHE A 7 -25.24 18.60 -8.25
N ASP A 8 -24.14 19.06 -8.86
CA ASP A 8 -22.75 18.69 -8.52
C ASP A 8 -22.49 17.17 -8.32
N ASP A 9 -23.14 16.32 -9.13
CA ASP A 9 -23.04 14.84 -9.10
C ASP A 9 -23.50 14.17 -7.79
N PHE A 10 -24.30 14.88 -6.97
CA PHE A 10 -24.99 14.32 -5.81
C PHE A 10 -26.27 13.54 -6.19
N GLU A 11 -26.73 12.65 -5.31
CA GLU A 11 -28.08 12.05 -5.40
C GLU A 11 -29.16 13.14 -5.28
N MET A 12 -30.35 12.88 -5.84
CA MET A 12 -31.50 13.77 -5.66
C MET A 12 -32.04 13.64 -4.22
N ASP A 13 -32.24 14.77 -3.53
CA ASP A 13 -32.85 14.84 -2.19
C ASP A 13 -34.35 14.51 -2.23
N LEU A 14 -34.65 13.22 -2.45
CA LEU A 14 -35.95 12.59 -2.63
C LEU A 14 -35.88 11.17 -2.03
N ASP A 15 -37.03 10.59 -1.67
CA ASP A 15 -37.06 9.15 -1.42
C ASP A 15 -36.92 8.35 -2.74
N ARG A 16 -36.58 7.06 -2.62
CA ARG A 16 -36.33 6.19 -3.78
C ARG A 16 -37.54 6.07 -4.72
N GLU A 17 -38.77 6.08 -4.20
CA GLU A 17 -39.95 5.96 -5.07
C GLU A 17 -40.15 7.24 -5.89
N ASP A 18 -40.03 8.41 -5.27
CA ASP A 18 -40.15 9.70 -5.94
C ASP A 18 -38.96 9.99 -6.87
N ALA A 19 -37.74 9.59 -6.49
CA ALA A 19 -36.57 9.62 -7.36
C ALA A 19 -36.79 8.80 -8.65
N ILE A 20 -37.30 7.57 -8.53
CA ILE A 20 -37.66 6.72 -9.69
C ILE A 20 -38.71 7.40 -10.58
N LYS A 21 -39.80 7.96 -9.99
CA LYS A 21 -40.85 8.67 -10.75
C LYS A 21 -40.29 9.88 -11.51
N VAL A 22 -39.40 10.65 -10.88
CA VAL A 22 -38.74 11.82 -11.49
C VAL A 22 -37.82 11.38 -12.63
N VAL A 23 -36.97 10.37 -12.42
CA VAL A 23 -36.06 9.83 -13.43
C VAL A 23 -36.82 9.29 -14.65
N GLN A 24 -37.87 8.50 -14.44
CA GLN A 24 -38.74 8.01 -15.52
C GLN A 24 -39.39 9.17 -16.30
N SER A 25 -39.86 10.20 -15.60
CA SER A 25 -40.47 11.37 -16.22
C SER A 25 -39.46 12.18 -17.05
N ALA A 26 -38.22 12.31 -16.56
CA ALA A 26 -37.13 12.98 -17.26
C ALA A 26 -36.73 12.21 -18.54
N VAL A 27 -36.52 10.90 -18.45
CA VAL A 27 -36.18 10.05 -19.61
C VAL A 27 -37.29 10.04 -20.65
N LYS A 28 -38.57 10.03 -20.23
CA LYS A 28 -39.71 10.18 -21.14
C LYS A 28 -39.67 11.52 -21.88
N ALA A 29 -39.54 12.64 -21.16
CA ALA A 29 -39.47 13.97 -21.76
C ALA A 29 -38.27 14.13 -22.70
N GLN A 30 -37.11 13.57 -22.34
CA GLN A 30 -35.91 13.54 -23.19
C GLN A 30 -36.17 12.79 -24.51
N ARG A 31 -36.88 11.66 -24.48
CA ARG A 31 -37.24 10.90 -25.69
C ARG A 31 -38.30 11.60 -26.54
N GLU A 32 -39.27 12.29 -25.92
CA GLU A 32 -40.20 13.16 -26.63
C GLU A 32 -39.44 14.29 -27.37
N ILE A 33 -38.50 14.97 -26.70
CA ILE A 33 -37.63 16.00 -27.32
C ILE A 33 -36.78 15.43 -28.46
N LEU A 34 -36.16 14.25 -28.29
CA LEU A 34 -35.37 13.60 -29.33
C LEU A 34 -36.22 13.29 -30.57
N LYS A 35 -37.47 12.84 -30.37
CA LYS A 35 -38.38 12.53 -31.47
C LYS A 35 -38.91 13.79 -32.18
N ASP A 36 -39.24 14.84 -31.43
CA ASP A 36 -39.67 16.13 -31.99
C ASP A 36 -38.55 16.82 -32.79
N ALA A 37 -37.28 16.66 -32.35
CA ALA A 37 -36.11 17.17 -33.05
C ALA A 37 -35.69 16.33 -34.28
N ASN A 38 -36.09 15.06 -34.35
CA ASN A 38 -35.77 14.13 -35.45
C ASN A 38 -37.07 13.43 -35.94
N PRO A 39 -38.05 14.18 -36.48
CA PRO A 39 -39.38 13.65 -36.79
C PRO A 39 -39.35 12.52 -37.82
N GLU A 40 -38.32 12.45 -38.66
CA GLU A 40 -38.12 11.42 -39.69
C GLU A 40 -37.55 10.10 -39.18
N LYS A 41 -36.91 10.05 -37.99
CA LYS A 41 -36.27 8.86 -37.43
C LYS A 41 -37.10 8.16 -36.35
N SER A 42 -37.06 6.84 -36.22
CA SER A 42 -37.52 6.18 -34.99
C SER A 42 -36.50 6.35 -33.86
N LEU A 43 -36.93 6.22 -32.60
CA LEU A 43 -36.05 6.46 -31.45
C LEU A 43 -34.85 5.49 -31.39
N ASN A 44 -35.01 4.25 -31.85
CA ASN A 44 -33.92 3.28 -31.96
C ASN A 44 -32.90 3.60 -33.07
N GLU A 45 -33.22 4.49 -34.03
CA GLU A 45 -32.24 5.03 -34.99
C GLU A 45 -31.43 6.20 -34.41
N ILE A 46 -31.71 6.60 -33.17
CA ILE A 46 -31.04 7.70 -32.46
C ILE A 46 -30.26 7.08 -31.29
N PRO A 47 -28.91 6.96 -31.39
CA PRO A 47 -28.10 6.38 -30.32
C PRO A 47 -28.32 7.07 -28.98
N GLN A 48 -28.71 6.29 -27.98
CA GLN A 48 -29.01 6.74 -26.63
C GLN A 48 -28.28 5.87 -25.62
N MET A 49 -27.80 6.50 -24.56
CA MET A 49 -27.02 5.85 -23.51
C MET A 49 -27.42 6.41 -22.16
N TRP A 50 -27.56 5.51 -21.19
CA TRP A 50 -27.84 5.81 -19.80
C TRP A 50 -26.78 5.16 -18.90
N CYS A 51 -26.01 5.99 -18.20
CA CYS A 51 -25.08 5.52 -17.17
C CYS A 51 -25.82 5.11 -15.90
N ILE A 52 -25.78 3.81 -15.60
CA ILE A 52 -26.43 3.16 -14.46
C ILE A 52 -25.46 3.22 -13.27
N TYR A 53 -25.34 4.42 -12.69
CA TYR A 53 -24.29 4.80 -11.74
C TYR A 53 -24.83 4.98 -10.32
N LYS A 54 -24.05 4.52 -9.32
CA LYS A 54 -24.34 4.64 -7.88
C LYS A 54 -25.82 4.30 -7.56
N GLU A 55 -26.60 5.25 -7.03
CA GLU A 55 -28.00 5.06 -6.64
C GLU A 55 -28.91 4.57 -7.80
N VAL A 56 -28.61 4.97 -9.03
CA VAL A 56 -29.41 4.63 -10.22
C VAL A 56 -29.27 3.14 -10.58
N MET A 57 -28.13 2.51 -10.23
CA MET A 57 -27.99 1.06 -10.26
C MET A 57 -29.00 0.40 -9.32
N GLY A 58 -29.14 0.96 -8.12
CA GLY A 58 -30.13 0.52 -7.15
C GLY A 58 -31.57 0.63 -7.69
N TYR A 59 -31.88 1.68 -8.44
CA TYR A 59 -33.19 1.85 -9.05
C TYR A 59 -33.45 0.81 -10.15
N TYR A 60 -32.47 0.55 -11.01
CA TYR A 60 -32.56 -0.43 -12.09
C TYR A 60 -32.74 -1.86 -11.55
N GLU A 61 -31.90 -2.28 -10.59
CA GLU A 61 -31.99 -3.60 -9.96
C GLU A 61 -33.30 -3.77 -9.14
N GLY A 62 -33.86 -2.66 -8.64
CA GLY A 62 -35.20 -2.61 -8.06
C GLY A 62 -36.37 -2.72 -9.06
N GLY A 63 -36.09 -2.94 -10.35
CA GLY A 63 -37.10 -3.12 -11.39
C GLY A 63 -37.53 -1.84 -12.12
N MET A 64 -36.77 -0.74 -12.05
CA MET A 64 -37.05 0.45 -12.85
C MET A 64 -36.89 0.12 -14.36
N PRO A 65 -37.94 0.24 -15.19
CA PRO A 65 -37.85 -0.04 -16.61
C PRO A 65 -36.95 0.95 -17.35
N VAL A 66 -36.11 0.43 -18.25
CA VAL A 66 -35.29 1.19 -19.19
C VAL A 66 -35.66 0.78 -20.62
N PRO A 67 -35.96 1.72 -21.54
CA PRO A 67 -36.30 1.39 -22.93
C PRO A 67 -35.23 0.50 -23.57
N ASP A 68 -35.65 -0.45 -24.41
CA ASP A 68 -34.75 -1.52 -24.85
C ASP A 68 -33.62 -1.05 -25.78
N ASP A 69 -33.92 -0.04 -26.60
CA ASP A 69 -33.00 0.63 -27.52
C ASP A 69 -31.92 1.50 -26.84
N VAL A 70 -31.98 1.69 -25.52
CA VAL A 70 -31.01 2.49 -24.75
C VAL A 70 -29.87 1.61 -24.25
N THR A 71 -28.65 1.96 -24.65
CA THR A 71 -27.42 1.32 -24.14
C THR A 71 -27.27 1.56 -22.64
N LEU A 72 -27.12 0.46 -21.88
CA LEU A 72 -26.80 0.51 -20.45
C LEU A 72 -25.29 0.68 -20.29
N LEU A 73 -24.85 1.85 -19.84
CA LEU A 73 -23.45 2.08 -19.50
C LEU A 73 -23.24 1.70 -18.03
N TRP A 74 -22.61 0.56 -17.80
CA TRP A 74 -22.18 0.11 -16.48
C TRP A 74 -20.98 0.91 -16.00
N SER A 75 -20.72 0.89 -14.69
CA SER A 75 -19.56 1.55 -14.10
C SER A 75 -18.73 0.60 -13.25
N ASP A 76 -17.45 0.92 -13.12
CA ASP A 76 -16.67 0.51 -11.97
C ASP A 76 -17.11 1.26 -10.69
N ASP A 77 -16.44 0.94 -9.60
CA ASP A 77 -16.58 1.58 -8.29
C ASP A 77 -15.77 2.88 -8.16
N ASN A 78 -15.31 3.42 -9.29
CA ASN A 78 -14.33 4.50 -9.39
C ASN A 78 -12.91 4.15 -8.93
N TRP A 79 -12.61 2.85 -8.73
CA TRP A 79 -11.30 2.34 -8.33
C TRP A 79 -10.81 1.21 -9.26
N GLY A 80 -11.43 1.08 -10.43
CA GLY A 80 -11.12 0.02 -11.40
C GLY A 80 -11.73 -1.35 -11.07
N ASN A 81 -12.77 -1.43 -10.22
CA ASN A 81 -13.47 -2.69 -9.97
C ASN A 81 -14.91 -2.62 -10.49
N ILE A 82 -15.21 -3.39 -11.53
CA ILE A 82 -16.52 -3.35 -12.19
C ILE A 82 -17.60 -3.82 -11.21
N ARG A 83 -18.58 -2.94 -10.94
CA ARG A 83 -19.62 -3.19 -9.93
C ARG A 83 -20.59 -4.30 -10.35
N ARG A 84 -21.00 -4.24 -11.62
CA ARG A 84 -21.99 -5.12 -12.25
C ARG A 84 -21.76 -5.15 -13.77
N LEU A 85 -22.03 -6.30 -14.35
CA LEU A 85 -22.07 -6.51 -15.80
C LEU A 85 -23.40 -7.17 -16.21
N PRO A 86 -23.74 -7.19 -17.52
CA PRO A 86 -24.99 -7.79 -18.00
C PRO A 86 -25.23 -9.23 -17.48
N LEU A 87 -26.40 -9.42 -16.90
CA LEU A 87 -26.95 -10.74 -16.59
C LEU A 87 -27.48 -11.41 -17.87
N PRO A 88 -27.66 -12.74 -17.90
CA PRO A 88 -28.02 -13.46 -19.13
C PRO A 88 -29.28 -12.93 -19.87
N HIS A 89 -30.25 -12.37 -19.15
CA HIS A 89 -31.47 -11.79 -19.73
C HIS A 89 -31.30 -10.34 -20.21
N GLU A 90 -30.18 -9.68 -19.86
CA GLU A 90 -29.84 -8.32 -20.26
C GLU A 90 -28.98 -8.30 -21.53
N LEU A 91 -28.37 -9.44 -21.90
CA LEU A 91 -27.58 -9.62 -23.12
C LEU A 91 -28.40 -9.46 -24.41
N GLU A 92 -29.71 -9.70 -24.35
CA GLU A 92 -30.60 -9.66 -25.53
C GLU A 92 -31.17 -8.25 -25.84
N ARG A 93 -30.85 -7.23 -25.03
CA ARG A 93 -31.36 -5.86 -25.20
C ARG A 93 -30.86 -5.22 -26.50
N GLU A 94 -31.75 -4.58 -27.26
CA GLU A 94 -31.43 -3.92 -28.55
C GLU A 94 -30.29 -2.89 -28.42
N GLY A 95 -30.31 -2.07 -27.36
CA GLY A 95 -29.29 -1.06 -27.08
C GLY A 95 -27.95 -1.61 -26.58
N GLY A 96 -27.88 -2.90 -26.21
CA GLY A 96 -26.71 -3.52 -25.60
C GLY A 96 -26.20 -2.84 -24.33
N ALA A 97 -24.93 -3.05 -24.01
CA ALA A 97 -24.28 -2.48 -22.84
C ALA A 97 -22.87 -1.93 -23.13
N GLY A 98 -22.37 -1.08 -22.23
CA GLY A 98 -21.03 -0.50 -22.27
C GLY A 98 -20.43 -0.37 -20.88
N LEU A 99 -19.23 0.19 -20.78
CA LEU A 99 -18.46 0.38 -19.56
C LEU A 99 -17.94 1.82 -19.43
N TYR A 100 -18.09 2.38 -18.22
CA TYR A 100 -17.39 3.55 -17.72
C TYR A 100 -16.39 3.11 -16.65
N TYR A 101 -15.12 3.49 -16.81
CA TYR A 101 -14.00 3.01 -15.98
C TYR A 101 -13.10 4.18 -15.55
N HIS A 102 -12.36 4.05 -14.44
CA HIS A 102 -11.54 5.12 -13.90
C HIS A 102 -10.04 4.78 -13.81
N PHE A 103 -9.19 5.66 -14.33
CA PHE A 103 -7.76 5.75 -13.99
C PHE A 103 -7.42 6.97 -13.12
N ASP A 104 -8.40 7.81 -12.82
CA ASP A 104 -8.34 9.01 -11.98
C ASP A 104 -9.71 9.16 -11.29
N TYR A 105 -9.76 9.62 -10.04
CA TYR A 105 -11.04 9.85 -9.35
C TYR A 105 -10.97 10.95 -8.29
N VAL A 106 -12.09 11.67 -8.14
CA VAL A 106 -12.37 12.66 -7.09
C VAL A 106 -13.49 12.12 -6.18
N GLY A 107 -13.16 11.62 -4.99
CA GLY A 107 -14.14 11.16 -4.01
C GLY A 107 -13.59 10.11 -3.03
N ASP A 108 -14.49 9.40 -2.36
CA ASP A 108 -14.15 8.44 -1.30
C ASP A 108 -13.46 7.14 -1.81
N PRO A 109 -12.69 6.43 -0.95
CA PRO A 109 -12.22 6.87 0.37
C PRO A 109 -11.20 8.02 0.32
N ARG A 110 -10.52 8.20 -0.83
CA ARG A 110 -9.63 9.34 -1.10
C ARG A 110 -9.44 9.52 -2.60
N ASP A 111 -9.38 10.76 -3.06
CA ASP A 111 -9.05 11.05 -4.44
C ASP A 111 -7.64 10.52 -4.80
N TYR A 112 -7.45 10.18 -6.07
CA TYR A 112 -6.16 9.76 -6.60
C TYR A 112 -5.99 10.37 -7.99
N LYS A 113 -5.04 11.31 -8.12
CA LYS A 113 -5.02 12.31 -9.20
C LYS A 113 -3.62 12.73 -9.65
N TRP A 114 -2.60 12.47 -8.84
CA TRP A 114 -1.27 13.03 -9.08
C TRP A 114 -0.44 12.26 -10.11
N LEU A 115 -0.39 10.93 -9.99
CA LEU A 115 0.40 10.05 -10.86
C LEU A 115 -0.37 8.79 -11.24
N ASN A 116 0.13 8.10 -12.27
CA ASN A 116 -0.33 6.75 -12.61
C ASN A 116 -0.22 5.80 -11.41
N THR A 117 -1.36 5.22 -11.02
CA THR A 117 -1.53 4.23 -9.95
C THR A 117 -2.37 3.02 -10.43
N VAL A 118 -2.34 2.75 -11.73
CA VAL A 118 -3.14 1.74 -12.42
C VAL A 118 -2.32 0.47 -12.62
N SER A 119 -2.81 -0.69 -12.17
CA SER A 119 -2.25 -1.99 -12.55
C SER A 119 -2.77 -2.40 -13.94
N LEU A 120 -1.85 -2.73 -14.85
CA LEU A 120 -2.18 -3.21 -16.20
C LEU A 120 -2.87 -4.58 -16.13
N GLN A 121 -2.38 -5.49 -15.30
CA GLN A 121 -2.98 -6.82 -15.07
C GLN A 121 -4.43 -6.73 -14.62
N ARG A 122 -4.73 -5.83 -13.67
CA ARG A 122 -6.10 -5.60 -13.18
C ARG A 122 -6.98 -5.02 -14.28
N THR A 123 -6.46 -4.07 -15.05
CA THR A 123 -7.19 -3.47 -16.17
C THR A 123 -7.56 -4.53 -17.21
N TYR A 124 -6.63 -5.40 -17.63
CA TYR A 124 -6.96 -6.47 -18.58
C TYR A 124 -7.97 -7.49 -18.01
N GLU A 125 -7.80 -7.93 -16.76
CA GLU A 125 -8.73 -8.89 -16.13
C GLU A 125 -10.17 -8.34 -16.05
N GLN A 126 -10.35 -7.06 -15.70
CA GLN A 126 -11.65 -6.40 -15.67
C GLN A 126 -12.23 -6.14 -17.07
N LEU A 127 -11.42 -5.66 -18.02
CA LEU A 127 -11.88 -5.37 -19.39
C LEU A 127 -12.21 -6.65 -20.18
N HIS A 128 -11.43 -7.71 -20.00
CA HIS A 128 -11.74 -9.02 -20.58
C HIS A 128 -13.08 -9.55 -20.05
N LEU A 129 -13.32 -9.42 -18.74
CA LEU A 129 -14.60 -9.77 -18.13
C LEU A 129 -15.76 -8.92 -18.70
N ALA A 130 -15.59 -7.61 -18.87
CA ALA A 130 -16.58 -6.72 -19.47
C ALA A 130 -16.93 -7.11 -20.91
N TYR A 131 -15.91 -7.40 -21.73
CA TYR A 131 -16.07 -7.84 -23.10
C TYR A 131 -16.81 -9.18 -23.20
N GLN A 132 -16.40 -10.18 -22.41
CA GLN A 132 -17.06 -11.48 -22.36
C GLN A 132 -18.53 -11.38 -21.90
N ARG A 133 -18.88 -10.34 -21.14
CA ARG A 133 -20.24 -10.01 -20.73
C ARG A 133 -21.01 -9.10 -21.71
N GLN A 134 -20.52 -8.92 -22.94
CA GLN A 134 -21.16 -8.10 -23.99
C GLN A 134 -21.43 -6.64 -23.57
N ALA A 135 -20.60 -6.10 -22.67
CA ALA A 135 -20.58 -4.67 -22.38
C ALA A 135 -19.68 -3.94 -23.39
N ASP A 136 -19.84 -4.22 -24.68
CA ASP A 136 -18.89 -3.92 -25.77
C ASP A 136 -19.32 -2.76 -26.70
N LYS A 137 -20.48 -2.13 -26.47
CA LYS A 137 -20.99 -1.03 -27.33
C LYS A 137 -20.22 0.28 -27.18
N VAL A 138 -19.84 0.61 -25.95
CA VAL A 138 -19.25 1.90 -25.58
C VAL A 138 -18.31 1.69 -24.40
N TRP A 139 -17.01 1.93 -24.57
CA TRP A 139 -16.03 1.99 -23.48
C TRP A 139 -15.57 3.45 -23.31
N ILE A 140 -15.78 4.00 -22.12
CA ILE A 140 -15.41 5.37 -21.74
C ILE A 140 -14.51 5.28 -20.50
N LEU A 141 -13.46 6.10 -20.49
CA LEU A 141 -12.43 6.09 -19.46
C LEU A 141 -12.29 7.50 -18.87
N ASN A 142 -12.34 7.61 -17.54
CA ASN A 142 -11.86 8.80 -16.84
C ASN A 142 -10.33 8.76 -16.73
N VAL A 143 -9.69 9.84 -17.17
CA VAL A 143 -8.25 10.00 -17.29
C VAL A 143 -7.71 11.24 -16.58
N GLY A 144 -8.52 11.93 -15.77
CA GLY A 144 -8.13 13.18 -15.12
C GLY A 144 -7.57 14.19 -16.13
N ASP A 145 -6.37 14.70 -15.85
CA ASP A 145 -5.62 15.64 -16.69
C ASP A 145 -4.90 15.01 -17.90
N LEU A 146 -5.21 13.75 -18.25
CA LEU A 146 -4.63 12.91 -19.32
C LEU A 146 -3.17 12.51 -19.08
N LYS A 147 -2.30 13.45 -18.72
CA LYS A 147 -0.93 13.16 -18.27
C LYS A 147 -0.92 13.04 -16.73
N PRO A 148 -0.16 12.12 -16.12
CA PRO A 148 0.83 11.22 -16.73
C PRO A 148 0.30 9.78 -16.92
N LEU A 149 -0.89 9.63 -17.51
CA LEU A 149 -1.57 8.34 -17.69
C LEU A 149 -1.36 7.75 -19.10
N GLU A 150 -0.37 8.20 -19.87
CA GLU A 150 -0.20 7.81 -21.28
C GLU A 150 -0.11 6.29 -21.47
N LEU A 151 0.63 5.59 -20.61
CA LEU A 151 0.80 4.14 -20.65
C LEU A 151 -0.54 3.40 -20.48
N PRO A 152 -1.28 3.51 -19.35
CA PRO A 152 -2.55 2.82 -19.18
C PRO A 152 -3.63 3.29 -20.16
N ILE A 153 -3.62 4.57 -20.61
CA ILE A 153 -4.54 5.05 -21.66
C ILE A 153 -4.32 4.30 -22.98
N ASN A 154 -3.07 4.14 -23.42
CA ASN A 154 -2.75 3.39 -24.63
C ASN A 154 -3.21 1.93 -24.48
N TYR A 155 -2.94 1.32 -23.32
CA TYR A 155 -3.35 -0.05 -23.00
C TYR A 155 -4.87 -0.24 -23.08
N TYR A 156 -5.63 0.65 -22.44
CA TYR A 156 -7.10 0.62 -22.45
C TYR A 156 -7.67 0.69 -23.86
N PHE A 157 -7.18 1.61 -24.69
CA PHE A 157 -7.72 1.80 -26.04
C PHE A 157 -7.23 0.74 -27.05
N ASP A 158 -6.02 0.19 -26.90
CA ASP A 158 -5.56 -0.95 -27.70
C ASP A 158 -6.36 -2.22 -27.36
N LEU A 159 -6.72 -2.42 -26.08
CA LEU A 159 -7.65 -3.47 -25.66
C LEU A 159 -9.07 -3.21 -26.19
N ALA A 160 -9.58 -1.98 -26.10
CA ALA A 160 -10.89 -1.62 -26.65
C ALA A 160 -11.00 -1.86 -28.18
N TYR A 161 -9.88 -1.73 -28.89
CA TYR A 161 -9.81 -1.94 -30.35
C TYR A 161 -9.79 -3.42 -30.75
N ASP A 162 -8.97 -4.25 -30.08
CA ASP A 162 -8.88 -5.68 -30.38
C ASP A 162 -8.45 -6.50 -29.14
N ILE A 163 -9.36 -6.67 -28.18
CA ILE A 163 -9.11 -7.48 -26.98
C ILE A 163 -8.87 -8.96 -27.28
N ASN A 164 -9.38 -9.48 -28.40
CA ASN A 164 -9.24 -10.89 -28.78
C ASN A 164 -7.83 -11.28 -29.23
N ARG A 165 -6.97 -10.29 -29.52
CA ARG A 165 -5.54 -10.48 -29.72
C ARG A 165 -4.81 -10.96 -28.46
N TRP A 166 -5.38 -10.69 -27.28
CA TRP A 166 -4.71 -10.84 -26.00
C TRP A 166 -5.34 -11.95 -25.14
N SER A 167 -4.49 -12.67 -24.41
CA SER A 167 -4.83 -13.64 -23.38
C SER A 167 -3.94 -13.42 -22.15
N TYR A 168 -4.19 -14.15 -21.06
CA TYR A 168 -3.28 -14.15 -19.91
C TYR A 168 -1.87 -14.69 -20.24
N ASP A 169 -1.68 -15.35 -21.39
CA ASP A 169 -0.42 -15.95 -21.82
C ASP A 169 0.46 -15.03 -22.68
N ASN A 170 -0.06 -13.89 -23.16
CA ASN A 170 0.68 -12.97 -24.06
C ASN A 170 0.44 -11.47 -23.78
N ILE A 171 -0.34 -11.10 -22.77
CA ILE A 171 -0.66 -9.69 -22.48
C ILE A 171 0.58 -8.86 -22.06
N ASP A 172 1.62 -9.51 -21.56
CA ASP A 172 2.93 -8.92 -21.26
C ASP A 172 3.69 -8.46 -22.53
N GLU A 173 3.46 -9.09 -23.68
CA GLU A 173 3.98 -8.66 -24.99
C GLU A 173 3.55 -7.21 -25.32
N TRP A 174 2.37 -6.78 -24.86
CA TRP A 174 1.89 -5.42 -25.13
C TRP A 174 2.86 -4.35 -24.61
N THR A 175 3.35 -4.50 -23.38
CA THR A 175 4.24 -3.51 -22.74
C THR A 175 5.59 -3.47 -23.44
N LEU A 176 6.07 -4.61 -23.96
CA LEU A 176 7.25 -4.69 -24.81
C LEU A 176 7.06 -3.96 -26.15
N LEU A 177 5.93 -4.17 -26.82
CA LEU A 177 5.61 -3.52 -28.09
C LEU A 177 5.44 -2.00 -27.93
N TRP A 178 4.81 -1.56 -26.83
CA TRP A 178 4.75 -0.14 -26.46
C TRP A 178 6.16 0.44 -26.27
N ALA A 179 7.03 -0.24 -25.51
CA ALA A 179 8.39 0.21 -25.28
C ALA A 179 9.23 0.25 -26.57
N GLU A 180 9.09 -0.73 -27.46
CA GLU A 180 9.71 -0.72 -28.80
C GLU A 180 9.24 0.47 -29.64
N ARG A 181 7.94 0.77 -29.62
CA ARG A 181 7.33 1.89 -30.37
C ARG A 181 7.86 3.24 -29.90
N GLU A 182 7.90 3.46 -28.59
CA GLU A 182 8.29 4.75 -28.02
C GLU A 182 9.81 4.96 -27.95
N PHE A 183 10.60 3.92 -27.67
CA PHE A 183 12.03 4.06 -27.36
C PHE A 183 12.96 3.30 -28.31
N GLY A 184 12.44 2.36 -29.09
CA GLY A 184 13.22 1.47 -29.95
C GLY A 184 13.73 0.22 -29.21
N LYS A 185 14.19 -0.76 -29.99
CA LYS A 185 14.45 -2.15 -29.53
C LYS A 185 15.62 -2.33 -28.55
N THR A 186 16.51 -1.35 -28.38
CA THR A 186 17.77 -1.55 -27.64
C THR A 186 17.57 -1.66 -26.13
N GLU A 187 16.56 -0.99 -25.59
CA GLU A 187 16.26 -0.93 -24.15
C GLU A 187 14.83 -1.37 -23.84
N SER A 188 14.07 -1.85 -24.84
CA SER A 188 12.61 -2.05 -24.73
C SER A 188 12.20 -3.10 -23.71
N GLU A 189 12.95 -4.19 -23.55
CA GLU A 189 12.71 -5.22 -22.52
C GLU A 189 12.83 -4.63 -21.10
N GLU A 190 13.89 -3.84 -20.86
CA GLU A 190 14.13 -3.19 -19.57
C GLU A 190 13.08 -2.10 -19.31
N ILE A 191 12.71 -1.32 -20.33
CA ILE A 191 11.67 -0.29 -20.22
C ILE A 191 10.29 -0.91 -19.96
N ALA A 192 9.97 -2.05 -20.59
CA ALA A 192 8.73 -2.77 -20.35
C ALA A 192 8.68 -3.32 -18.93
N TYR A 193 9.78 -3.92 -18.44
CA TYR A 193 9.91 -4.32 -17.04
C TYR A 193 9.71 -3.13 -16.08
N LEU A 194 10.32 -1.98 -16.36
CA LEU A 194 10.20 -0.78 -15.53
C LEU A 194 8.75 -0.27 -15.49
N ALA A 195 8.08 -0.20 -16.63
CA ALA A 195 6.70 0.24 -16.77
C ALA A 195 5.73 -0.68 -16.01
N ASP A 196 5.88 -2.00 -16.19
CA ASP A 196 5.04 -3.00 -15.56
C ASP A 196 5.25 -3.07 -14.03
N THR A 197 6.51 -3.09 -13.59
CA THR A 197 6.88 -3.12 -12.17
C THR A 197 6.45 -1.83 -11.46
N PHE A 198 6.58 -0.67 -12.11
CA PHE A 198 6.04 0.58 -11.57
C PHE A 198 4.51 0.50 -11.39
N SER A 199 3.79 -0.03 -12.38
CA SER A 199 2.33 -0.16 -12.33
C SER A 199 1.86 -0.92 -11.09
N LYS A 200 2.59 -1.97 -10.71
CA LYS A 200 2.38 -2.75 -9.48
C LYS A 200 2.71 -1.97 -8.22
N TYR A 201 3.87 -1.32 -8.16
CA TYR A 201 4.29 -0.61 -6.93
C TYR A 201 3.41 0.61 -6.64
N ALA A 202 2.94 1.30 -7.68
CA ALA A 202 1.98 2.39 -7.56
C ALA A 202 0.55 1.90 -7.25
N ALA A 203 0.25 0.62 -7.56
CA ALA A 203 -1.02 -0.04 -7.21
C ALA A 203 -0.98 -0.78 -5.85
N TRP A 204 0.16 -0.86 -5.15
CA TRP A 204 0.20 -1.32 -3.76
C TRP A 204 -0.69 -0.44 -2.88
N ARG A 205 -0.54 0.88 -3.00
CA ARG A 205 -1.39 1.88 -2.37
C ARG A 205 -1.25 3.17 -3.15
N LYS A 206 -2.37 3.85 -3.45
CA LYS A 206 -2.38 5.17 -4.08
C LYS A 206 -1.49 6.13 -3.28
N PHE A 207 -0.72 6.99 -3.93
CA PHE A 207 0.26 7.83 -3.25
C PHE A 207 -0.37 8.74 -2.19
N GLU A 208 -1.56 9.26 -2.50
CA GLU A 208 -2.42 10.07 -1.64
C GLU A 208 -2.92 9.31 -0.40
N LEU A 209 -2.98 7.97 -0.45
CA LEU A 209 -3.38 7.08 0.65
C LEU A 209 -2.20 6.56 1.48
N VAL A 210 -0.94 6.72 1.05
CA VAL A 210 0.23 6.29 1.83
C VAL A 210 0.35 7.14 3.09
N ASP A 211 0.49 6.50 4.24
CA ASP A 211 0.67 7.16 5.54
C ASP A 211 1.67 6.39 6.43
N VAL A 212 2.02 6.96 7.59
CA VAL A 212 3.03 6.46 8.54
C VAL A 212 2.72 5.09 9.15
N ASP A 213 1.49 4.60 9.03
CA ASP A 213 1.02 3.31 9.53
C ASP A 213 0.73 2.30 8.40
N THR A 214 0.92 2.68 7.14
CA THR A 214 0.68 1.80 5.98
C THR A 214 1.59 0.57 5.97
N PHE A 215 2.91 0.77 6.10
CA PHE A 215 3.90 -0.31 6.00
C PHE A 215 4.54 -0.58 7.36
N SER A 216 4.57 -1.85 7.77
CA SER A 216 5.12 -2.24 9.06
C SER A 216 6.63 -1.98 9.13
N ILE A 217 7.02 -1.11 10.06
CA ILE A 217 8.42 -0.84 10.41
C ILE A 217 8.98 -1.82 11.45
N LEU A 218 8.17 -2.79 11.91
CA LEU A 218 8.55 -3.78 12.93
C LEU A 218 8.48 -5.22 12.43
N ASN A 219 7.48 -5.56 11.61
CA ASN A 219 7.20 -6.94 11.22
C ASN A 219 7.73 -7.22 9.81
N TYR A 220 8.33 -8.40 9.64
CA TYR A 220 8.72 -8.97 8.34
C TYR A 220 9.65 -8.12 7.45
N ASN A 221 10.33 -7.11 8.02
CA ASN A 221 11.11 -6.10 7.29
C ASN A 221 10.31 -5.35 6.21
N GLU A 222 8.98 -5.32 6.30
CA GLU A 222 8.09 -4.90 5.20
C GLU A 222 8.44 -3.51 4.64
N ALA A 223 8.51 -2.49 5.50
CA ALA A 223 8.82 -1.13 5.06
C ALA A 223 10.25 -1.00 4.49
N GLU A 224 11.19 -1.87 4.88
CA GLU A 224 12.54 -1.88 4.33
C GLU A 224 12.59 -2.58 2.97
N ILE A 225 11.85 -3.67 2.80
CA ILE A 225 11.66 -4.36 1.51
C ILE A 225 10.97 -3.43 0.51
N ALA A 226 9.94 -2.69 0.91
CA ALA A 226 9.25 -1.72 0.05
C ALA A 226 10.22 -0.64 -0.47
N LEU A 227 11.01 -0.01 0.42
CA LEU A 227 12.01 0.98 0.01
C LEU A 227 13.14 0.39 -0.83
N ALA A 228 13.61 -0.82 -0.52
CA ALA A 228 14.65 -1.48 -1.31
C ALA A 228 14.17 -1.82 -2.74
N LYS A 229 12.91 -2.27 -2.87
CA LYS A 229 12.26 -2.49 -4.17
C LYS A 229 12.18 -1.20 -4.99
N TRP A 230 11.67 -0.12 -4.42
CA TRP A 230 11.65 1.20 -5.08
C TRP A 230 13.04 1.70 -5.48
N ALA A 231 14.03 1.60 -4.59
CA ALA A 231 15.41 2.02 -4.87
C ALA A 231 16.05 1.22 -6.02
N LYS A 232 15.81 -0.10 -6.08
CA LYS A 232 16.28 -0.96 -7.18
C LYS A 232 15.60 -0.61 -8.51
N LEU A 233 14.32 -0.23 -8.48
CA LEU A 233 13.56 0.22 -9.65
C LEU A 233 14.10 1.57 -10.17
N GLU A 234 14.34 2.54 -9.28
CA GLU A 234 14.95 3.84 -9.61
C GLU A 234 16.35 3.66 -10.21
N GLU A 235 17.22 2.86 -9.60
CA GLU A 235 18.59 2.64 -10.08
C GLU A 235 18.61 2.04 -11.51
N ARG A 236 17.66 1.13 -11.81
CA ARG A 236 17.48 0.56 -13.15
C ARG A 236 17.00 1.63 -14.14
N ALA A 237 16.01 2.43 -13.77
CA ALA A 237 15.49 3.51 -14.61
C ALA A 237 16.55 4.60 -14.90
N GLU A 238 17.37 4.99 -13.92
CA GLU A 238 18.46 5.95 -14.14
C GLU A 238 19.52 5.42 -15.11
N LYS A 239 19.86 4.13 -15.03
CA LYS A 239 20.78 3.47 -15.98
C LYS A 239 20.23 3.48 -17.40
N VAL A 240 18.93 3.19 -17.59
CA VAL A 240 18.28 3.28 -18.91
C VAL A 240 18.32 4.71 -19.45
N ASN A 241 17.93 5.71 -18.64
CA ASN A 241 17.94 7.11 -19.06
C ASN A 241 19.34 7.59 -19.52
N ALA A 242 20.40 7.13 -18.82
CA ALA A 242 21.78 7.44 -19.19
C ALA A 242 22.19 6.81 -20.54
N ARG A 243 21.69 5.60 -20.87
CA ARG A 243 21.96 4.92 -22.15
C ARG A 243 21.10 5.42 -23.31
N LEU A 244 19.88 5.91 -23.05
CA LEU A 244 18.99 6.40 -24.08
C LEU A 244 19.55 7.62 -24.84
N PRO A 245 19.28 7.75 -26.17
CA PRO A 245 19.59 8.94 -26.94
C PRO A 245 18.91 10.18 -26.35
N GLU A 246 19.57 11.34 -26.42
CA GLU A 246 19.09 12.61 -25.88
C GLU A 246 17.65 12.94 -26.30
N SER A 247 17.31 12.72 -27.58
CA SER A 247 15.98 12.93 -28.15
C SER A 247 14.86 12.04 -27.56
N LYS A 248 15.21 11.00 -26.81
CA LYS A 248 14.27 10.10 -26.11
C LYS A 248 14.21 10.36 -24.61
N ARG A 249 15.19 11.04 -24.01
CA ARG A 249 15.28 11.25 -22.55
C ARG A 249 14.11 12.05 -21.98
N ALA A 250 13.61 13.08 -22.67
CA ALA A 250 12.44 13.83 -22.22
C ALA A 250 11.13 13.00 -22.24
N ALA A 251 11.01 12.04 -23.16
CA ALA A 251 9.88 11.09 -23.20
C ALA A 251 10.02 10.02 -22.10
N PHE A 252 11.22 9.51 -21.89
CA PHE A 252 11.50 8.54 -20.83
C PHE A 252 11.36 9.14 -19.44
N PHE A 253 11.79 10.40 -19.25
CA PHE A 253 11.62 11.11 -17.99
C PHE A 253 10.14 11.26 -17.63
N GLN A 254 9.33 11.82 -18.53
CA GLN A 254 7.94 12.14 -18.20
C GLN A 254 7.05 10.90 -17.99
N MET A 255 7.34 9.76 -18.64
CA MET A 255 6.51 8.55 -18.60
C MET A 255 7.05 7.44 -17.67
N ILE A 256 8.35 7.39 -17.39
CA ILE A 256 8.97 6.30 -16.62
C ILE A 256 9.82 6.81 -15.46
N LEU A 257 10.86 7.63 -15.71
CA LEU A 257 11.81 7.97 -14.65
C LEU A 257 11.19 8.89 -13.58
N HIS A 258 10.45 9.93 -13.97
CA HIS A 258 9.77 10.82 -13.03
C HIS A 258 8.81 10.07 -12.10
N PRO A 259 7.80 9.32 -12.60
CA PRO A 259 6.87 8.63 -11.70
C PRO A 259 7.55 7.61 -10.79
N ILE A 260 8.60 6.92 -11.24
CA ILE A 260 9.39 6.02 -10.38
C ILE A 260 10.09 6.79 -9.24
N LYS A 261 10.75 7.92 -9.55
CA LYS A 261 11.47 8.74 -8.56
C LYS A 261 10.51 9.40 -7.57
N ALA A 262 9.42 9.99 -8.08
CA ALA A 262 8.41 10.67 -7.28
C ALA A 262 7.69 9.69 -6.33
N GLY A 263 7.27 8.52 -6.84
CA GLY A 263 6.66 7.47 -6.01
C GLY A 263 7.61 6.96 -4.92
N HIS A 264 8.90 6.77 -5.24
CA HIS A 264 9.90 6.40 -4.24
C HIS A 264 10.07 7.48 -3.15
N VAL A 265 10.07 8.77 -3.51
CA VAL A 265 10.17 9.88 -2.55
C VAL A 265 8.97 9.90 -1.60
N VAL A 266 7.73 9.70 -2.07
CA VAL A 266 6.55 9.60 -1.19
C VAL A 266 6.68 8.46 -0.19
N TYR A 267 7.08 7.27 -0.66
CA TYR A 267 7.29 6.11 0.22
C TYR A 267 8.41 6.39 1.25
N GLN A 268 9.50 7.04 0.84
CA GLN A 268 10.57 7.47 1.74
C GLN A 268 10.08 8.48 2.78
N ILE A 269 9.23 9.45 2.42
CA ILE A 269 8.68 10.44 3.35
C ILE A 269 7.93 9.75 4.50
N TYR A 270 6.94 8.93 4.18
CA TYR A 270 6.06 8.32 5.18
C TYR A 270 6.77 7.22 5.99
N ILE A 271 7.59 6.36 5.36
CA ILE A 271 8.34 5.33 6.08
C ILE A 271 9.42 5.93 6.99
N ASN A 272 10.10 7.02 6.57
CA ASN A 272 11.06 7.69 7.43
C ASN A 272 10.38 8.47 8.56
N ALA A 273 9.18 9.03 8.36
CA ALA A 273 8.38 9.61 9.43
C ALA A 273 7.91 8.55 10.45
N ALA A 274 7.45 7.39 10.00
CA ALA A 274 7.12 6.24 10.85
C ALA A 274 8.33 5.79 11.69
N LYS A 275 9.50 5.60 11.06
CA LYS A 275 10.76 5.30 11.75
C LYS A 275 11.16 6.40 12.73
N ASN A 276 10.98 7.68 12.38
CA ASN A 276 11.21 8.79 13.29
C ASN A 276 10.34 8.68 14.56
N TYR A 277 9.05 8.35 14.43
CA TYR A 277 8.17 8.17 15.59
C TYR A 277 8.68 7.08 16.54
N LEU A 278 8.97 5.89 16.01
CA LEU A 278 9.58 4.79 16.77
C LEU A 278 10.88 5.23 17.44
N TYR A 279 11.77 5.89 16.69
CA TYR A 279 13.08 6.27 17.20
C TYR A 279 12.98 7.35 18.29
N VAL A 280 12.03 8.28 18.22
CA VAL A 280 11.75 9.24 19.31
C VAL A 280 11.13 8.56 20.52
N GLU A 281 10.22 7.58 20.35
CA GLU A 281 9.70 6.79 21.49
C GLU A 281 10.85 6.06 22.20
N GLN A 282 11.73 5.43 21.44
CA GLN A 282 12.93 4.73 21.91
C GLN A 282 14.08 5.67 22.33
N LYS A 283 13.92 6.99 22.18
CA LYS A 283 14.89 8.05 22.52
C LYS A 283 16.23 7.95 21.76
N ARG A 284 16.25 7.36 20.56
CA ARG A 284 17.46 7.23 19.73
C ARG A 284 17.92 8.60 19.25
N SER A 285 19.21 8.93 19.37
CA SER A 285 19.78 10.18 18.84
C SER A 285 19.60 10.29 17.31
N SER A 286 19.64 9.16 16.60
CA SER A 286 19.41 9.08 15.14
C SER A 286 18.03 9.57 14.67
N SER A 287 17.04 9.68 15.57
CA SER A 287 15.71 10.20 15.26
C SER A 287 15.72 11.60 14.65
N ASN A 288 16.62 12.48 15.12
CA ASN A 288 16.72 13.86 14.61
C ASN A 288 17.22 13.87 13.17
N ARG A 289 18.22 13.03 12.84
CA ARG A 289 18.69 12.82 11.46
C ARG A 289 17.56 12.29 10.56
N MET A 290 16.74 11.38 11.07
CA MET A 290 15.57 10.88 10.33
C MET A 290 14.54 12.00 10.04
N ALA A 291 14.23 12.84 11.03
CA ALA A 291 13.37 14.01 10.82
C ALA A 291 13.94 14.98 9.77
N PHE A 292 15.26 15.25 9.81
CA PHE A 292 15.89 16.10 8.79
C PHE A 292 15.88 15.48 7.40
N SER A 293 16.03 14.16 7.25
CA SER A 293 15.86 13.52 5.93
C SER A 293 14.46 13.68 5.36
N VAL A 294 13.40 13.68 6.19
CA VAL A 294 12.03 13.94 5.72
C VAL A 294 11.88 15.37 5.18
N PHE A 295 12.54 16.37 5.80
CA PHE A 295 12.57 17.75 5.26
C PHE A 295 13.40 17.88 3.98
N ASP A 296 14.43 17.07 3.77
CA ASP A 296 15.20 17.05 2.53
C ASP A 296 14.44 16.33 1.41
N LEU A 297 13.63 15.31 1.75
CA LEU A 297 12.75 14.63 0.80
C LEU A 297 11.63 15.52 0.26
N LEU A 298 11.03 16.40 1.08
CA LEU A 298 10.09 17.42 0.59
C LEU A 298 10.71 18.36 -0.46
N LYS A 299 12.03 18.60 -0.39
CA LYS A 299 12.73 19.40 -1.41
C LYS A 299 13.03 18.57 -2.66
N ALA A 300 13.34 17.29 -2.50
CA ALA A 300 13.54 16.37 -3.62
C ALA A 300 12.25 16.19 -4.43
N ASP A 301 11.12 16.05 -3.74
CA ASP A 301 9.78 16.07 -4.34
C ASP A 301 9.54 17.35 -5.16
N LYS A 302 9.67 18.52 -4.54
CA LYS A 302 9.51 19.81 -5.22
C LYS A 302 10.46 19.98 -6.42
N GLN A 303 11.69 19.47 -6.33
CA GLN A 303 12.66 19.49 -7.42
C GLN A 303 12.25 18.57 -8.58
N LEU A 304 11.65 17.40 -8.32
CA LEU A 304 11.12 16.53 -9.39
C LEU A 304 9.97 17.20 -10.13
N THR A 305 9.10 17.91 -9.42
CA THR A 305 8.05 18.76 -10.02
C THR A 305 8.64 19.87 -10.90
N ASP A 306 9.67 20.59 -10.43
CA ASP A 306 10.37 21.60 -11.24
C ASP A 306 11.04 20.98 -12.48
N ASP A 307 11.76 19.86 -12.31
CA ASP A 307 12.42 19.13 -13.40
C ASP A 307 11.41 18.66 -14.46
N TYR A 308 10.18 18.31 -14.07
CA TYR A 308 9.09 17.96 -15.00
C TYR A 308 8.54 19.18 -15.72
N HIS A 309 8.31 20.29 -15.01
CA HIS A 309 7.76 21.53 -15.60
C HIS A 309 8.74 22.15 -16.59
N ASP A 310 10.04 22.16 -16.28
CA ASP A 310 11.11 22.72 -17.13
C ASP A 310 11.38 21.88 -18.40
N LEU A 311 10.84 20.66 -18.52
CA LEU A 311 11.03 19.81 -19.70
C LEU A 311 10.62 20.53 -21.00
N LEU A 312 11.56 20.53 -21.96
CA LEU A 312 11.34 21.01 -23.33
C LEU A 312 10.84 22.46 -23.36
N ASP A 313 11.55 23.36 -22.68
CA ASP A 313 11.25 24.80 -22.58
C ASP A 313 9.86 25.10 -21.97
N GLY A 314 9.49 24.38 -20.91
CA GLY A 314 8.22 24.60 -20.20
C GLY A 314 7.01 23.87 -20.78
N LYS A 315 7.21 22.89 -21.68
CA LYS A 315 6.12 22.26 -22.46
C LYS A 315 5.02 21.66 -21.59
N TRP A 316 5.38 21.12 -20.43
CA TRP A 316 4.47 20.44 -19.50
C TRP A 316 4.39 21.14 -18.13
N ASN A 317 4.70 22.44 -18.09
CA ASN A 317 4.50 23.28 -16.92
C ASN A 317 3.05 23.13 -16.39
N HIS A 318 2.89 23.16 -15.06
CA HIS A 318 1.65 22.89 -14.31
C HIS A 318 1.13 21.44 -14.29
N MET A 319 1.64 20.51 -15.11
CA MET A 319 1.13 19.11 -15.09
C MET A 319 1.39 18.36 -13.78
N MET A 320 2.29 18.86 -12.93
CA MET A 320 2.62 18.29 -11.61
C MET A 320 2.26 19.25 -10.45
N ASP A 321 1.29 20.16 -10.65
CA ASP A 321 0.81 21.08 -9.60
C ASP A 321 -0.14 20.42 -8.57
N GLN A 322 -0.59 19.19 -8.82
CA GLN A 322 -1.52 18.48 -7.95
C GLN A 322 -0.85 18.09 -6.62
N THR A 323 -1.43 18.56 -5.53
CA THR A 323 -1.01 18.24 -4.16
C THR A 323 -1.28 16.77 -3.84
N HIS A 324 -0.34 16.11 -3.19
CA HIS A 324 -0.32 14.67 -2.98
C HIS A 324 0.20 14.26 -1.59
N LEU A 325 0.69 15.22 -0.78
CA LEU A 325 1.17 14.99 0.59
C LEU A 325 0.29 15.67 1.64
N GLY A 326 -0.03 14.95 2.72
CA GLY A 326 -0.69 15.53 3.90
C GLY A 326 -2.22 15.53 3.86
N TYR A 327 -2.81 14.56 3.17
CA TYR A 327 -4.25 14.31 3.18
C TYR A 327 -4.78 14.00 4.59
N ASN A 328 -5.97 14.53 4.91
CA ASN A 328 -6.66 14.29 6.19
C ASN A 328 -8.15 13.90 6.04
N TYR A 329 -8.67 13.85 4.81
CA TYR A 329 -9.97 13.28 4.46
C TYR A 329 -9.93 12.79 2.99
N TRP A 330 -11.07 12.76 2.28
CA TRP A 330 -11.13 12.26 0.90
C TRP A 330 -10.55 13.20 -0.16
N GLN A 331 -10.55 14.53 0.05
CA GLN A 331 -10.15 15.53 -0.95
C GLN A 331 -8.73 16.05 -0.72
N GLN A 332 -8.09 16.54 -1.79
CA GLN A 332 -6.74 17.09 -1.73
C GLN A 332 -6.54 18.25 -0.72
N PRO A 333 -5.38 18.30 -0.02
CA PRO A 333 -5.00 19.47 0.76
C PRO A 333 -4.67 20.64 -0.19
N MET A 334 -4.94 21.88 0.24
CA MET A 334 -4.66 23.08 -0.59
C MET A 334 -3.17 23.43 -0.68
N ARG A 335 -2.29 22.61 -0.11
CA ARG A 335 -0.83 22.68 -0.14
C ARG A 335 -0.25 21.39 0.43
N ASP A 336 0.81 20.87 -0.18
CA ASP A 336 1.54 19.73 0.37
C ASP A 336 2.06 19.97 1.78
N ALA A 337 1.79 19.01 2.66
CA ALA A 337 2.23 19.01 4.04
C ALA A 337 2.86 17.66 4.39
N LEU A 338 4.06 17.70 4.97
CA LEU A 338 4.68 16.50 5.53
C LEU A 338 3.84 15.94 6.68
N PRO A 339 3.87 14.60 6.90
CA PRO A 339 3.46 14.06 8.19
C PRO A 339 4.28 14.73 9.31
N PRO A 340 3.71 14.86 10.53
CA PRO A 340 4.48 15.41 11.65
C PRO A 340 5.81 14.66 11.83
N VAL A 341 6.86 15.37 12.24
CA VAL A 341 8.13 14.77 12.67
C VAL A 341 8.48 15.21 14.07
N ARG A 342 9.12 14.33 14.83
CA ARG A 342 9.44 14.51 16.23
C ARG A 342 10.95 14.60 16.41
N LEU A 343 11.41 15.34 17.42
CA LEU A 343 12.82 15.48 17.77
C LEU A 343 13.04 15.03 19.22
N VAL A 344 14.22 14.46 19.51
CA VAL A 344 14.73 14.28 20.87
C VAL A 344 15.64 15.44 21.26
N GLN A 345 15.66 15.79 22.54
CA GLN A 345 16.70 16.66 23.09
C GLN A 345 18.03 15.89 23.08
N ASP A 346 18.99 16.35 22.29
CA ASP A 346 20.31 15.73 22.14
C ASP A 346 21.40 16.38 23.00
N GLN A 347 21.12 17.51 23.65
CA GLN A 347 22.10 18.23 24.47
C GLN A 347 22.32 17.64 25.87
N MET A 348 21.52 16.65 26.25
CA MET A 348 21.61 15.92 27.51
C MET A 348 21.45 14.43 27.20
N ASP A 349 22.09 13.60 28.02
CA ASP A 349 22.03 12.16 27.83
C ASP A 349 20.74 11.61 28.47
N ALA A 350 20.13 10.58 27.88
CA ALA A 350 18.83 10.10 28.33
C ALA A 350 18.87 9.46 29.73
N LEU A 351 17.77 9.64 30.48
CA LEU A 351 17.55 9.02 31.80
C LEU A 351 17.61 7.49 31.76
N ALA A 352 17.24 6.89 30.62
CA ALA A 352 17.26 5.45 30.40
C ALA A 352 18.66 4.87 30.14
N GLY A 353 19.73 5.68 30.18
CA GLY A 353 21.10 5.27 29.85
C GLY A 353 21.58 5.80 28.49
N THR A 354 22.88 5.71 28.23
CA THR A 354 23.55 6.34 27.07
C THR A 354 23.47 5.53 25.78
N VAL A 355 23.25 4.22 25.87
CA VAL A 355 23.04 3.31 24.73
C VAL A 355 21.76 2.54 24.98
N GLY A 356 20.99 2.29 23.91
CA GLY A 356 19.84 1.40 23.94
C GLY A 356 19.96 0.29 22.91
N ILE A 357 19.28 -0.81 23.19
CA ILE A 357 19.03 -1.93 22.29
C ILE A 357 17.53 -1.96 21.98
N GLY A 358 17.19 -2.12 20.70
CA GLY A 358 15.87 -2.56 20.23
C GLY A 358 16.01 -3.86 19.45
N ILE A 359 14.89 -4.55 19.23
CA ILE A 359 14.85 -5.82 18.48
C ILE A 359 13.80 -5.75 17.37
N GLU A 360 13.97 -6.59 16.37
CA GLU A 360 12.94 -6.92 15.39
C GLU A 360 11.59 -7.26 16.05
N GLY A 361 10.48 -6.81 15.46
CA GLY A 361 9.13 -7.07 15.96
C GLY A 361 8.73 -6.35 17.25
N SER A 362 9.50 -5.36 17.75
CA SER A 362 9.16 -4.70 19.03
C SER A 362 9.43 -3.20 19.09
N TYR A 363 8.51 -2.49 19.75
CA TYR A 363 8.70 -1.11 20.21
C TYR A 363 9.60 -1.01 21.46
N ALA A 364 9.78 -2.11 22.19
CA ALA A 364 10.48 -2.16 23.48
C ALA A 364 12.01 -1.96 23.38
N THR A 365 12.63 -1.39 24.41
CA THR A 365 14.09 -1.19 24.47
C THR A 365 14.76 -1.55 25.80
N VAL A 366 16.00 -2.06 25.76
CA VAL A 366 16.83 -2.25 26.97
C VAL A 366 18.18 -1.53 26.88
N PRO A 367 18.66 -0.88 27.96
CA PRO A 367 17.90 -0.48 29.14
C PRO A 367 16.70 0.40 28.78
N GLY A 368 15.61 0.33 29.55
CA GLY A 368 14.38 1.05 29.30
C GLY A 368 13.41 0.93 30.47
N ASP A 369 12.50 1.90 30.56
CA ASP A 369 11.31 1.87 31.42
C ASP A 369 10.18 2.44 30.55
N ASP A 370 9.72 1.58 29.63
CA ASP A 370 8.75 1.91 28.59
C ASP A 370 7.50 1.03 28.71
N ARG A 371 6.38 1.48 28.12
CA ARG A 371 5.07 0.82 28.22
C ARG A 371 5.00 -0.57 27.57
N TYR A 372 6.08 -1.01 26.93
CA TYR A 372 6.17 -2.27 26.20
C TYR A 372 6.87 -3.36 27.01
N HIS A 373 7.22 -3.08 28.27
CA HIS A 373 7.70 -4.03 29.27
C HIS A 373 6.75 -4.15 30.48
N GLU A 374 6.89 -5.24 31.23
CA GLU A 374 6.48 -5.26 32.63
C GLU A 374 7.32 -4.27 33.47
N LEU A 375 6.76 -3.79 34.59
CA LEU A 375 7.39 -2.75 35.41
C LEU A 375 8.81 -3.15 35.87
N GLY A 376 9.82 -2.37 35.48
CA GLY A 376 11.22 -2.67 35.78
C GLY A 376 11.83 -3.80 34.95
N GLY A 377 11.23 -4.15 33.81
CA GLY A 377 11.76 -5.06 32.81
C GLY A 377 13.15 -4.63 32.32
N LYS A 378 14.06 -5.62 32.21
CA LYS A 378 15.46 -5.40 31.80
C LYS A 378 15.88 -6.35 30.68
N ALA A 379 14.91 -7.00 30.04
CA ALA A 379 15.17 -8.03 29.07
C ALA A 379 14.28 -7.89 27.84
N LEU A 380 14.86 -8.14 26.68
CA LEU A 380 14.16 -8.32 25.42
C LEU A 380 14.23 -9.80 25.03
N THR A 381 13.15 -10.31 24.46
CA THR A 381 13.12 -11.63 23.82
C THR A 381 12.82 -11.42 22.35
N THR A 382 13.73 -11.86 21.47
CA THR A 382 13.53 -11.71 20.01
C THR A 382 12.33 -12.52 19.53
N LEU A 383 11.86 -12.24 18.32
CA LEU A 383 11.06 -13.20 17.57
C LEU A 383 11.80 -14.56 17.52
N PRO A 384 11.08 -15.69 17.53
CA PRO A 384 11.70 -17.00 17.51
C PRO A 384 12.45 -17.24 16.19
N MET A 385 13.45 -18.13 16.27
CA MET A 385 14.15 -18.67 15.11
C MET A 385 13.97 -20.18 15.04
N ASP A 386 13.90 -20.71 13.83
CA ASP A 386 13.81 -22.14 13.53
C ASP A 386 14.55 -22.44 12.19
N PRO A 387 14.77 -23.71 11.81
CA PRO A 387 15.48 -24.07 10.58
C PRO A 387 14.81 -23.69 9.26
N TYR A 388 13.55 -23.25 9.29
CA TYR A 388 12.69 -23.02 8.13
C TYR A 388 12.39 -21.54 7.89
N GLY A 389 12.46 -20.72 8.93
CA GLY A 389 12.24 -19.28 8.89
C GLY A 389 13.38 -18.42 8.32
N PRO A 390 13.31 -17.10 8.62
CA PRO A 390 14.30 -16.11 8.18
C PRO A 390 15.73 -16.51 8.49
N SER A 391 16.65 -16.19 7.57
CA SER A 391 18.08 -16.49 7.71
C SER A 391 18.74 -15.84 8.93
N THR A 392 18.20 -14.71 9.40
CA THR A 392 18.66 -13.96 10.57
C THR A 392 17.48 -13.35 11.32
N ARG A 393 17.72 -12.94 12.57
CA ARG A 393 16.92 -11.91 13.25
C ARG A 393 17.82 -10.75 13.63
N TYR A 394 17.31 -9.52 13.64
CA TYR A 394 18.15 -8.35 13.90
C TYR A 394 17.96 -7.70 15.28
N VAL A 395 19.02 -7.01 15.68
CA VAL A 395 19.14 -6.21 16.90
C VAL A 395 19.65 -4.83 16.49
N ASP A 396 18.94 -3.77 16.86
CA ASP A 396 19.38 -2.39 16.67
C ASP A 396 20.08 -1.89 17.95
N ILE A 397 21.32 -1.45 17.84
CA ILE A 397 22.08 -0.76 18.87
C ILE A 397 22.15 0.72 18.50
N PHE A 398 21.77 1.61 19.42
CA PHE A 398 21.67 3.04 19.13
C PHE A 398 22.11 3.91 20.30
N SER A 399 22.58 5.12 19.99
CA SER A 399 22.94 6.10 21.02
C SER A 399 21.70 6.80 21.59
N ARG A 400 21.82 7.22 22.85
CA ARG A 400 20.97 8.17 23.55
C ARG A 400 21.80 9.25 24.26
N GLU A 401 23.04 9.44 23.81
CA GLU A 401 24.01 10.40 24.34
C GLU A 401 24.65 11.23 23.22
N ARG A 402 25.37 12.29 23.58
CA ARG A 402 26.13 13.10 22.60
C ARG A 402 27.37 12.42 22.05
N LYS A 403 28.05 11.66 22.91
CA LYS A 403 29.37 11.11 22.59
C LYS A 403 29.23 9.77 21.87
N CYS A 404 30.38 9.19 21.51
CA CYS A 404 30.42 7.82 21.04
C CYS A 404 30.51 6.84 22.20
N SER A 405 29.77 5.73 22.11
CA SER A 405 29.88 4.56 22.97
C SER A 405 30.28 3.34 22.14
N LYS A 406 31.22 2.55 22.65
CA LYS A 406 31.54 1.24 22.07
C LYS A 406 30.58 0.20 22.60
N TRP A 407 30.21 -0.75 21.74
CA TRP A 407 29.30 -1.84 22.09
C TRP A 407 29.87 -3.19 21.65
N GLU A 408 29.54 -4.25 22.40
CA GLU A 408 29.84 -5.65 22.06
C GLU A 408 28.63 -6.52 22.43
N LEU A 409 28.26 -7.42 21.52
CA LEU A 409 27.27 -8.49 21.68
C LEU A 409 27.97 -9.84 21.61
N LYS A 410 27.68 -10.72 22.58
CA LYS A 410 28.31 -12.03 22.70
C LYS A 410 27.30 -13.09 23.08
N SER A 411 27.16 -14.11 22.23
CA SER A 411 26.42 -15.33 22.54
C SER A 411 27.10 -16.10 23.68
N GLU A 412 26.30 -16.69 24.58
CA GLU A 412 26.79 -17.63 25.60
C GLU A 412 27.06 -19.05 25.04
N VAL A 413 26.74 -19.30 23.76
CA VAL A 413 26.94 -20.57 23.04
C VAL A 413 27.63 -20.40 21.69
N ASP A 414 28.28 -21.44 21.18
CA ASP A 414 29.11 -21.42 19.96
C ASP A 414 28.32 -21.63 18.65
N TYR A 415 27.08 -22.10 18.73
CA TYR A 415 26.18 -22.32 17.59
C TYR A 415 25.26 -21.12 17.29
N VAL A 416 25.39 -20.01 18.03
CA VAL A 416 24.76 -18.72 17.71
C VAL A 416 25.84 -17.68 17.51
N THR A 417 25.85 -17.04 16.34
CA THR A 417 26.83 -16.01 15.95
C THR A 417 26.13 -14.69 15.66
N ILE A 418 26.84 -13.58 15.89
CA ILE A 418 26.28 -12.22 15.78
C ILE A 418 27.21 -11.39 14.89
N THR A 419 26.66 -10.79 13.85
CA THR A 419 27.43 -10.07 12.82
C THR A 419 26.84 -8.69 12.53
N PRO A 420 27.60 -7.59 12.71
CA PRO A 420 28.84 -7.50 13.49
C PRO A 420 28.61 -7.77 14.98
N SER A 421 29.58 -8.37 15.66
CA SER A 421 29.52 -8.63 17.11
C SER A 421 29.93 -7.43 17.97
N SER A 422 30.48 -6.38 17.38
CA SER A 422 30.89 -5.17 18.10
C SER A 422 30.92 -3.96 17.16
N GLY A 423 30.85 -2.76 17.73
CA GLY A 423 30.85 -1.54 16.95
C GLY A 423 30.91 -0.27 17.80
N THR A 424 30.45 0.84 17.22
CA THR A 424 30.39 2.15 17.89
C THR A 424 29.18 2.90 17.40
N VAL A 425 28.39 3.44 18.33
CA VAL A 425 27.28 4.37 18.07
C VAL A 425 27.64 5.74 18.66
N CYS A 426 27.21 6.82 18.03
CA CYS A 426 27.50 8.20 18.47
C CYS A 426 26.21 9.03 18.51
N GLY A 427 26.32 10.32 18.85
CA GLY A 427 25.19 11.24 18.87
C GLY A 427 24.48 11.47 17.52
N THR A 428 23.75 12.58 17.45
CA THR A 428 22.68 12.87 16.48
C THR A 428 23.02 12.72 14.99
N ASP A 429 24.29 12.88 14.60
CA ASP A 429 24.72 12.76 13.20
C ASP A 429 24.95 11.30 12.75
N SER A 430 25.13 10.36 13.68
CA SER A 430 25.42 8.95 13.34
C SER A 430 24.16 8.11 13.15
N ALA A 431 24.26 7.09 12.31
CA ALA A 431 23.22 6.08 12.16
C ALA A 431 23.34 5.03 13.29
N ASP A 432 22.22 4.36 13.56
CA ASP A 432 22.21 3.20 14.46
C ASP A 432 23.05 2.06 13.87
N SER A 433 23.56 1.18 14.74
CA SER A 433 24.22 -0.06 14.33
C SER A 433 23.22 -1.20 14.35
N ARG A 434 23.05 -1.93 13.24
CA ARG A 434 22.29 -3.18 13.22
C ARG A 434 23.23 -4.39 13.27
N ALA A 435 22.89 -5.37 14.11
CA ALA A 435 23.58 -6.64 14.23
C ALA A 435 22.61 -7.80 13.96
N HIS A 436 23.05 -8.79 13.17
CA HIS A 436 22.26 -9.95 12.77
C HIS A 436 22.66 -11.18 13.58
N ILE A 437 21.67 -11.86 14.13
CA ILE A 437 21.80 -13.13 14.85
C ILE A 437 21.63 -14.26 13.83
N HIS A 438 22.59 -15.17 13.78
CA HIS A 438 22.57 -16.39 12.97
C HIS A 438 22.62 -17.62 13.89
N VAL A 439 22.03 -18.74 13.43
CA VAL A 439 21.99 -20.00 14.17
C VAL A 439 22.50 -21.14 13.30
N ASP A 440 23.47 -21.89 13.82
CA ASP A 440 23.93 -23.15 13.23
C ASP A 440 23.04 -24.31 13.71
N TRP A 441 21.98 -24.58 12.93
CA TRP A 441 21.01 -25.65 13.20
C TRP A 441 21.60 -27.07 13.23
N THR A 442 22.85 -27.26 12.77
CA THR A 442 23.54 -28.56 12.87
C THR A 442 24.13 -28.81 14.25
N ARG A 443 24.43 -27.74 15.01
CA ARG A 443 24.97 -27.78 16.39
C ARG A 443 23.95 -27.39 17.45
N ALA A 444 22.91 -26.63 17.10
CA ALA A 444 21.86 -26.24 18.03
C ALA A 444 21.11 -27.47 18.63
N PRO A 445 20.76 -27.48 19.93
CA PRO A 445 19.95 -28.54 20.54
C PRO A 445 18.63 -28.78 19.79
N ALA A 446 18.13 -30.01 19.81
CA ALA A 446 16.86 -30.37 19.18
C ALA A 446 15.66 -29.84 19.99
N GLY A 447 14.59 -29.43 19.30
CA GLY A 447 13.38 -28.87 19.93
C GLY A 447 13.56 -27.44 20.47
N SER A 448 12.70 -27.05 21.41
CA SER A 448 12.68 -25.71 21.99
C SER A 448 13.84 -25.48 22.95
N SER A 449 14.59 -24.40 22.75
CA SER A 449 15.59 -23.88 23.69
C SER A 449 15.61 -22.35 23.68
N GLN A 450 16.40 -21.73 24.55
CA GLN A 450 16.57 -20.29 24.60
C GLN A 450 18.04 -19.97 24.82
N VAL A 451 18.60 -19.11 23.96
CA VAL A 451 19.98 -18.64 24.05
C VAL A 451 20.00 -17.23 24.61
N LYS A 452 20.90 -16.96 25.55
CA LYS A 452 21.17 -15.61 26.03
C LYS A 452 22.32 -14.99 25.26
N VAL A 453 22.10 -13.78 24.78
CA VAL A 453 23.11 -12.88 24.24
C VAL A 453 23.47 -11.89 25.34
N ALA A 454 24.70 -11.97 25.83
CA ALA A 454 25.27 -10.96 26.69
C ALA A 454 25.61 -9.73 25.86
N PHE A 455 25.40 -8.55 26.43
CA PHE A 455 25.79 -7.29 25.81
C PHE A 455 26.57 -6.41 26.78
N SER A 456 27.51 -5.64 26.27
CA SER A 456 28.31 -4.71 27.07
C SER A 456 28.55 -3.40 26.33
N PHE A 457 28.64 -2.32 27.11
CA PHE A 457 28.83 -0.96 26.60
C PHE A 457 29.95 -0.27 27.36
N VAL A 458 30.79 0.48 26.64
CA VAL A 458 31.84 1.30 27.24
C VAL A 458 31.63 2.76 26.82
N PRO A 459 31.05 3.60 27.70
CA PRO A 459 30.95 5.04 27.49
C PRO A 459 32.34 5.68 27.35
N SER A 460 32.48 6.59 26.39
CA SER A 460 33.78 7.19 26.05
C SER A 460 34.44 7.99 27.18
N ASP A 461 33.66 8.55 28.11
CA ASP A 461 34.20 9.29 29.27
C ASP A 461 34.44 8.44 30.53
N LYS A 462 34.11 7.15 30.49
CA LYS A 462 34.26 6.19 31.61
C LYS A 462 33.59 6.62 32.91
N THR A 463 32.67 7.59 32.91
CA THR A 463 32.00 8.04 34.14
C THR A 463 30.95 7.01 34.57
N PRO A 464 30.98 6.48 35.81
CA PRO A 464 29.92 5.62 36.32
C PRO A 464 28.65 6.45 36.51
N ARG A 465 27.62 6.18 35.71
CA ARG A 465 26.41 7.01 35.65
C ARG A 465 25.28 6.29 36.37
N SER A 466 25.09 6.63 37.64
CA SER A 466 24.22 5.90 38.60
C SER A 466 22.71 5.90 38.30
N PHE A 467 22.22 6.76 37.39
CA PHE A 467 20.82 6.78 36.97
C PHE A 467 20.71 6.21 35.55
N GLY A 468 19.79 5.27 35.34
CA GLY A 468 19.59 4.58 34.06
C GLY A 468 19.97 3.09 34.03
N GLY A 469 20.01 2.41 35.18
CA GLY A 469 20.04 0.94 35.19
C GLY A 469 21.39 0.28 34.90
N THR A 470 22.51 1.00 34.95
CA THR A 470 23.89 0.45 34.91
C THR A 470 24.26 -0.40 36.13
N HIS A 471 23.30 -1.01 36.81
CA HIS A 471 23.55 -2.05 37.79
C HIS A 471 23.96 -3.31 37.01
N GLU A 472 25.22 -3.73 37.19
CA GLU A 472 25.96 -4.73 36.41
C GLU A 472 25.40 -6.18 36.45
N GLY A 473 24.13 -6.37 36.86
CA GLY A 473 23.57 -7.68 37.18
C GLY A 473 22.70 -8.34 36.10
N HIS A 474 21.71 -7.62 35.53
CA HIS A 474 20.54 -8.29 34.92
C HIS A 474 19.94 -7.58 33.71
N MET A 475 20.74 -7.24 32.70
CA MET A 475 20.18 -7.03 31.36
C MET A 475 20.32 -8.29 30.51
N GLY A 476 19.30 -8.65 29.74
CA GLY A 476 19.29 -9.90 28.97
C GLY A 476 18.63 -9.75 27.61
N LEU A 477 19.35 -10.08 26.55
CA LEU A 477 18.76 -10.35 25.25
C LEU A 477 18.61 -11.86 25.12
N TYR A 478 17.38 -12.34 24.91
CA TYR A 478 17.08 -13.76 24.79
C TYR A 478 16.58 -14.08 23.38
N VAL A 479 17.07 -15.19 22.83
CA VAL A 479 16.74 -15.68 21.49
C VAL A 479 16.05 -17.03 21.65
N PRO A 480 14.72 -17.12 21.45
CA PRO A 480 14.01 -18.40 21.42
C PRO A 480 14.40 -19.18 20.16
N LEU A 481 14.82 -20.42 20.33
CA LEU A 481 15.19 -21.32 19.23
C LEU A 481 14.24 -22.52 19.24
N ASN A 482 13.78 -22.95 18.07
CA ASN A 482 13.00 -24.17 17.91
C ASN A 482 13.59 -25.03 16.80
N ASN A 483 14.49 -25.95 17.14
CA ASN A 483 15.12 -26.84 16.15
C ASN A 483 14.20 -28.04 15.87
N THR A 484 13.07 -27.77 15.20
CA THR A 484 12.17 -28.79 14.65
C THR A 484 12.73 -29.37 13.36
N LYS A 485 12.25 -30.56 12.99
CA LYS A 485 12.61 -31.23 11.73
C LYS A 485 11.38 -31.86 11.10
N ILE A 486 11.15 -31.58 9.81
CA ILE A 486 10.21 -32.33 8.99
C ILE A 486 10.70 -33.79 8.80
N PRO A 487 9.79 -34.75 8.56
CA PRO A 487 10.14 -36.10 8.15
C PRO A 487 11.02 -36.11 6.89
N THR A 488 11.98 -37.04 6.80
CA THR A 488 12.96 -37.06 5.70
C THR A 488 12.35 -37.41 4.34
N ASP A 489 11.15 -37.98 4.32
CA ASP A 489 10.30 -38.31 3.19
C ASP A 489 9.33 -37.18 2.77
N TYR A 490 9.14 -36.14 3.60
CA TYR A 490 8.43 -34.93 3.19
C TYR A 490 9.32 -34.10 2.26
N LYS A 491 9.04 -34.16 0.94
CA LYS A 491 9.90 -33.59 -0.11
C LYS A 491 9.34 -32.35 -0.81
N ASP A 492 8.06 -32.07 -0.66
CA ASP A 492 7.37 -30.94 -1.29
C ASP A 492 6.26 -30.44 -0.35
N GLY A 493 5.91 -29.15 -0.46
CA GLY A 493 4.96 -28.44 0.42
C GLY A 493 5.60 -27.46 1.41
N PHE A 494 4.80 -26.55 1.95
CA PHE A 494 5.23 -25.38 2.72
C PHE A 494 5.37 -25.66 4.22
N ILE A 495 6.48 -25.23 4.82
CA ILE A 495 6.84 -25.59 6.19
C ILE A 495 6.54 -24.43 7.14
N GLU A 496 5.85 -24.72 8.24
CA GLU A 496 5.62 -23.76 9.32
C GLU A 496 6.94 -23.22 9.87
N SER A 497 7.01 -21.89 9.94
CA SER A 497 7.97 -21.15 10.74
C SER A 497 7.24 -20.07 11.54
N ASP A 498 7.73 -19.72 12.73
CA ASP A 498 7.21 -18.59 13.51
C ASP A 498 5.67 -18.60 13.64
N ARG A 499 5.11 -19.82 13.81
CA ARG A 499 3.68 -20.16 13.93
C ARG A 499 2.77 -19.63 12.83
N HIS A 500 3.24 -19.62 11.60
CA HIS A 500 2.37 -19.42 10.44
C HIS A 500 2.89 -20.20 9.22
N VAL A 501 2.02 -20.33 8.21
CA VAL A 501 2.40 -20.72 6.84
C VAL A 501 1.81 -19.67 5.91
N SER A 502 2.61 -19.16 4.98
CA SER A 502 2.23 -18.15 3.99
C SER A 502 2.63 -18.64 2.61
N ILE A 503 1.74 -18.54 1.62
CA ILE A 503 1.88 -19.18 0.31
C ILE A 503 1.32 -18.26 -0.77
N GLU A 504 2.11 -17.96 -1.80
CA GLU A 504 1.66 -17.22 -2.98
C GLU A 504 0.76 -18.12 -3.85
N ALA A 505 -0.32 -17.59 -4.43
CA ALA A 505 -1.39 -18.44 -4.99
C ALA A 505 -0.96 -19.30 -6.19
N GLU A 506 0.07 -18.92 -6.95
CA GLU A 506 0.60 -19.75 -8.06
C GLU A 506 1.41 -20.96 -7.58
N HIS A 507 1.89 -20.97 -6.33
CA HIS A 507 2.76 -22.02 -5.81
C HIS A 507 2.01 -23.23 -5.24
N TYR A 508 0.87 -23.59 -5.84
CA TYR A 508 0.16 -24.83 -5.50
C TYR A 508 1.07 -26.07 -5.65
N SER A 509 0.83 -27.09 -4.82
CA SER A 509 1.39 -28.44 -5.00
C SER A 509 0.74 -29.17 -6.17
N LYS A 510 -0.55 -28.90 -6.41
CA LYS A 510 -1.33 -29.54 -7.46
C LYS A 510 -2.49 -28.64 -7.90
N ASN A 511 -2.72 -28.60 -9.21
CA ASN A 511 -3.86 -27.97 -9.85
C ASN A 511 -4.67 -29.08 -10.56
N THR A 512 -5.98 -28.91 -10.63
CA THR A 512 -6.90 -29.83 -11.30
C THR A 512 -7.81 -29.06 -12.25
N SER A 513 -8.25 -29.71 -13.32
CA SER A 513 -9.11 -29.12 -14.35
C SER A 513 -10.27 -30.05 -14.70
N SER A 514 -11.28 -29.49 -15.33
CA SER A 514 -12.35 -30.21 -16.03
C SER A 514 -12.42 -29.74 -17.49
N ASP A 515 -13.28 -30.38 -18.29
CA ASP A 515 -13.56 -29.93 -19.66
C ASP A 515 -14.25 -28.54 -19.71
N GLU A 516 -14.81 -28.10 -18.58
CA GLU A 516 -15.56 -26.84 -18.46
C GLU A 516 -14.75 -25.69 -17.85
N ALA A 517 -13.75 -25.97 -16.99
CA ALA A 517 -12.98 -24.95 -16.29
C ALA A 517 -11.58 -25.42 -15.84
N HIS A 518 -10.64 -24.49 -15.79
CA HIS A 518 -9.27 -24.69 -15.27
C HIS A 518 -8.75 -23.39 -14.64
N TYR A 519 -7.67 -23.46 -13.85
CA TYR A 519 -7.03 -22.26 -13.32
C TYR A 519 -5.95 -21.72 -14.25
N VAL A 520 -5.88 -20.40 -14.37
CA VAL A 520 -4.83 -19.64 -15.06
C VAL A 520 -4.14 -18.69 -14.08
N THR A 521 -2.84 -18.47 -14.29
CA THR A 521 -2.05 -17.51 -13.52
C THR A 521 -2.00 -16.17 -14.27
N ILE A 522 -2.08 -15.07 -13.53
CA ILE A 522 -1.94 -13.69 -14.01
C ILE A 522 -0.60 -13.16 -13.45
N PRO A 523 0.49 -13.19 -14.24
CA PRO A 523 1.81 -12.78 -13.77
C PRO A 523 1.80 -11.33 -13.27
N ASN A 524 2.56 -11.07 -12.20
CA ASN A 524 2.72 -9.75 -11.59
C ASN A 524 1.43 -9.09 -11.04
N PHE A 525 0.27 -9.75 -11.07
CA PHE A 525 -0.97 -9.24 -10.47
C PHE A 525 -0.85 -9.07 -8.95
N GLY A 526 -1.59 -8.11 -8.40
CA GLY A 526 -1.72 -7.93 -6.95
C GLY A 526 -0.45 -7.40 -6.28
N HIS A 527 -0.28 -7.70 -4.99
CA HIS A 527 0.80 -7.10 -4.19
C HIS A 527 2.15 -7.78 -4.32
N THR A 528 2.17 -9.11 -4.32
CA THR A 528 3.37 -9.91 -4.05
C THR A 528 3.92 -10.53 -5.31
N LEU A 529 3.42 -11.69 -5.73
CA LEU A 529 3.90 -12.46 -6.88
C LEU A 529 2.95 -12.34 -8.08
N SER A 530 1.76 -12.91 -7.96
CA SER A 530 0.78 -13.03 -9.05
C SER A 530 -0.64 -13.22 -8.52
N GLY A 531 -1.59 -13.42 -9.43
CA GLY A 531 -2.96 -13.83 -9.13
C GLY A 531 -3.32 -15.14 -9.83
N VAL A 532 -4.21 -15.94 -9.28
CA VAL A 532 -4.72 -17.17 -9.90
C VAL A 532 -6.24 -17.15 -9.94
N THR A 533 -6.83 -17.38 -11.11
CA THR A 533 -8.28 -17.29 -11.34
C THR A 533 -8.81 -18.46 -12.16
N LEU A 534 -10.12 -18.71 -12.06
CA LEU A 534 -10.79 -19.75 -12.84
C LEU A 534 -11.17 -19.24 -14.23
N TYR A 535 -10.84 -20.02 -15.26
CA TYR A 535 -11.07 -19.71 -16.67
C TYR A 535 -11.86 -20.85 -17.36
N PRO A 536 -12.79 -20.55 -18.30
CA PRO A 536 -13.18 -19.23 -18.81
C PRO A 536 -13.96 -18.40 -17.80
N VAL A 537 -13.88 -17.06 -17.92
CA VAL A 537 -14.54 -16.12 -16.99
C VAL A 537 -16.08 -16.19 -16.99
N LEU A 538 -16.67 -16.90 -17.96
CA LEU A 538 -18.11 -17.17 -18.07
C LEU A 538 -18.52 -18.57 -17.59
N ALA A 539 -17.63 -19.33 -16.96
CA ALA A 539 -17.92 -20.69 -16.52
C ALA A 539 -19.15 -20.80 -15.59
N GLY A 540 -19.70 -22.01 -15.53
CA GLY A 540 -20.81 -22.34 -14.63
C GLY A 540 -20.46 -22.18 -13.15
N LEU A 541 -21.49 -22.21 -12.30
CA LEU A 541 -21.31 -22.34 -10.85
C LEU A 541 -20.51 -23.62 -10.56
N GLN A 542 -19.46 -23.50 -9.74
CA GLN A 542 -18.62 -24.62 -9.36
C GLN A 542 -19.10 -25.28 -8.06
N HIS A 543 -18.93 -26.60 -7.99
CA HIS A 543 -19.43 -27.44 -6.90
C HIS A 543 -18.28 -28.23 -6.29
N ALA A 544 -17.72 -27.71 -5.18
CA ALA A 544 -16.79 -28.47 -4.35
C ALA A 544 -17.49 -29.69 -3.71
N PRO A 545 -16.82 -30.85 -3.57
CA PRO A 545 -15.41 -31.11 -3.90
C PRO A 545 -15.15 -31.56 -5.35
N SER A 546 -16.19 -31.70 -6.19
CA SER A 546 -16.09 -32.25 -7.55
C SER A 546 -15.49 -31.32 -8.60
N SER A 547 -15.57 -30.00 -8.41
CA SER A 547 -15.00 -29.00 -9.33
C SER A 547 -13.47 -28.90 -9.25
N PRO A 548 -12.83 -28.26 -10.24
CA PRO A 548 -11.42 -27.84 -10.20
C PRO A 548 -11.01 -27.14 -8.90
N TYR A 549 -9.89 -27.58 -8.31
CA TYR A 549 -9.23 -26.96 -7.15
C TYR A 549 -7.72 -26.81 -7.32
N LEU A 550 -7.19 -25.88 -6.55
CA LEU A 550 -5.78 -25.73 -6.19
C LEU A 550 -5.55 -26.45 -4.85
N GLU A 551 -4.49 -27.23 -4.74
CA GLU A 551 -4.06 -27.94 -3.53
C GLU A 551 -2.69 -27.44 -3.09
N TYR A 552 -2.56 -27.10 -1.82
CA TYR A 552 -1.32 -26.63 -1.20
C TYR A 552 -0.98 -27.61 -0.07
N ASP A 553 0.13 -28.34 -0.22
CA ASP A 553 0.65 -29.18 0.87
C ASP A 553 1.36 -28.29 1.89
N ILE A 554 1.10 -28.51 3.17
CA ILE A 554 1.79 -27.83 4.28
C ILE A 554 2.32 -28.84 5.31
N TYR A 555 3.31 -28.43 6.10
CA TYR A 555 3.80 -29.16 7.26
C TYR A 555 3.84 -28.26 8.51
N THR A 556 3.16 -28.69 9.57
CA THR A 556 2.97 -27.93 10.81
C THR A 556 3.63 -28.61 12.02
N PHE A 557 4.05 -27.79 12.96
CA PHE A 557 4.64 -28.16 14.25
C PHE A 557 3.82 -27.66 15.45
N SER A 558 3.08 -26.55 15.29
CA SER A 558 2.37 -25.91 16.40
C SER A 558 1.20 -26.77 16.91
N PRO A 559 1.05 -26.94 18.24
CA PRO A 559 -0.04 -27.71 18.85
C PRO A 559 -1.37 -26.92 18.90
N THR A 560 -1.58 -26.03 17.95
CA THR A 560 -2.83 -25.29 17.74
C THR A 560 -3.85 -26.26 17.14
N THR A 561 -5.05 -26.34 17.71
CA THR A 561 -6.11 -27.28 17.25
C THR A 561 -7.14 -26.64 16.33
N LEU A 562 -7.21 -25.30 16.31
CA LEU A 562 -8.10 -24.52 15.46
C LEU A 562 -7.29 -23.33 14.92
N ALA A 563 -6.98 -23.36 13.63
CA ALA A 563 -6.21 -22.34 12.93
C ALA A 563 -7.13 -21.47 12.07
N ASN A 564 -6.79 -20.20 11.85
CA ASN A 564 -7.47 -19.38 10.85
C ASN A 564 -6.72 -19.45 9.52
N ILE A 565 -7.43 -19.60 8.41
CA ILE A 565 -6.85 -19.45 7.07
C ILE A 565 -7.46 -18.20 6.44
N THR A 566 -6.62 -17.20 6.22
CA THR A 566 -6.95 -15.97 5.49
C THR A 566 -6.55 -16.13 4.03
N VAL A 567 -7.47 -15.79 3.12
CA VAL A 567 -7.22 -15.83 1.67
C VAL A 567 -7.28 -14.42 1.14
N TYR A 568 -6.16 -13.92 0.60
CA TYR A 568 -6.09 -12.63 -0.07
C TYR A 568 -6.63 -12.81 -1.49
N THR A 569 -7.59 -11.99 -1.89
CA THR A 569 -8.16 -11.97 -3.24
C THR A 569 -8.16 -10.56 -3.80
N ALA A 570 -8.24 -10.40 -5.13
CA ALA A 570 -8.47 -9.09 -5.75
C ALA A 570 -9.70 -8.36 -5.17
N PRO A 571 -9.73 -7.01 -5.18
CA PRO A 571 -10.85 -6.20 -4.67
C PRO A 571 -12.04 -6.20 -5.65
N SER A 572 -12.33 -7.34 -6.29
CA SER A 572 -13.49 -7.49 -7.18
C SER A 572 -14.79 -7.31 -6.41
N LEU A 573 -15.85 -6.91 -7.12
CA LEU A 573 -17.20 -6.79 -6.59
C LEU A 573 -18.09 -7.93 -7.08
N ASN A 574 -19.34 -7.98 -6.59
CA ASN A 574 -20.34 -8.99 -6.96
C ASN A 574 -20.92 -8.75 -8.36
N PHE A 575 -20.06 -8.71 -9.39
CA PHE A 575 -20.40 -8.27 -10.74
C PHE A 575 -21.42 -9.16 -11.47
N ASN A 576 -21.62 -10.39 -10.99
CA ASN A 576 -22.66 -11.32 -11.44
C ASN A 576 -24.04 -11.06 -10.81
N GLY A 577 -24.20 -9.95 -10.08
CA GLY A 577 -25.41 -9.57 -9.34
C GLY A 577 -25.58 -10.32 -8.02
N GLU A 578 -26.52 -9.85 -7.18
CA GLU A 578 -26.76 -10.37 -5.82
C GLU A 578 -27.10 -11.88 -5.76
N GLY A 579 -27.58 -12.47 -6.87
CA GLY A 579 -27.89 -13.90 -6.97
C GLY A 579 -26.65 -14.81 -7.11
N ARG A 580 -25.49 -14.28 -7.52
CA ARG A 580 -24.22 -15.00 -7.71
C ARG A 580 -23.03 -14.23 -7.12
N PRO A 581 -23.02 -13.93 -5.81
CA PRO A 581 -21.94 -13.18 -5.19
C PRO A 581 -20.67 -14.03 -5.09
N LEU A 582 -19.51 -13.39 -5.24
CA LEU A 582 -18.20 -14.04 -5.34
C LEU A 582 -17.91 -14.87 -4.08
N LYS A 583 -17.63 -16.15 -4.31
CA LYS A 583 -17.42 -17.17 -3.28
C LYS A 583 -16.27 -18.10 -3.66
N TYR A 584 -15.61 -18.65 -2.66
CA TYR A 584 -14.75 -19.81 -2.78
C TYR A 584 -15.18 -20.89 -1.78
N ALA A 585 -14.73 -22.11 -2.01
CA ALA A 585 -14.78 -23.20 -1.04
C ALA A 585 -13.36 -23.50 -0.57
N ILE A 586 -13.20 -23.86 0.71
CA ILE A 586 -11.92 -24.27 1.27
C ILE A 586 -12.09 -25.47 2.21
N ALA A 587 -11.15 -26.42 2.12
CA ALA A 587 -11.08 -27.60 2.98
C ALA A 587 -9.64 -27.88 3.39
N VAL A 588 -9.43 -28.30 4.63
CA VAL A 588 -8.21 -28.97 5.08
C VAL A 588 -8.43 -30.49 5.08
N ASP A 589 -7.50 -31.21 4.46
CA ASP A 589 -7.49 -32.67 4.29
C ASP A 589 -8.79 -33.18 3.67
N ASP A 590 -9.56 -33.98 4.41
CA ASP A 590 -10.81 -34.61 4.00
C ASP A 590 -12.04 -34.02 4.70
N GLU A 591 -11.94 -32.81 5.28
CA GLU A 591 -13.11 -32.13 5.83
C GLU A 591 -14.11 -31.71 4.74
N THR A 592 -15.38 -31.54 5.10
CA THR A 592 -16.38 -30.97 4.21
C THR A 592 -16.01 -29.53 3.82
N PRO A 593 -15.90 -29.19 2.52
CA PRO A 593 -15.54 -27.83 2.10
C PRO A 593 -16.48 -26.76 2.66
N LYS A 594 -15.88 -25.73 3.24
CA LYS A 594 -16.59 -24.56 3.78
C LYS A 594 -16.70 -23.50 2.69
N ILE A 595 -17.92 -23.05 2.41
CA ILE A 595 -18.16 -21.94 1.48
C ILE A 595 -17.90 -20.62 2.21
N VAL A 596 -17.06 -19.78 1.63
CA VAL A 596 -16.72 -18.45 2.13
C VAL A 596 -17.08 -17.43 1.06
N GLN A 597 -17.83 -16.40 1.44
CA GLN A 597 -18.16 -15.29 0.56
C GLN A 597 -17.05 -14.24 0.64
N VAL A 598 -16.53 -13.83 -0.52
CA VAL A 598 -15.40 -12.89 -0.64
C VAL A 598 -15.85 -11.46 -0.37
N VAL A 599 -16.94 -11.07 -1.05
CA VAL A 599 -17.48 -9.71 -1.03
C VAL A 599 -18.81 -9.72 -0.28
N PRO A 600 -18.97 -8.99 0.83
CA PRO A 600 -20.25 -8.88 1.54
C PRO A 600 -21.40 -8.49 0.59
N SER A 601 -22.61 -8.95 0.91
CA SER A 601 -23.80 -8.50 0.20
C SER A 601 -24.17 -7.09 0.68
N SER A 602 -24.47 -6.18 -0.25
CA SER A 602 -24.99 -4.84 0.01
C SER A 602 -26.46 -4.73 -0.43
N GLU A 603 -27.14 -3.64 -0.11
CA GLU A 603 -28.38 -3.29 -0.79
C GLU A 603 -28.09 -2.79 -2.22
N TYR A 604 -29.05 -2.97 -3.13
CA TYR A 604 -29.00 -2.50 -4.52
C TYR A 604 -28.46 -1.06 -4.66
N GLY A 605 -27.43 -0.88 -5.49
CA GLY A 605 -26.75 0.41 -5.72
C GLY A 605 -25.76 0.87 -4.63
N GLN A 606 -25.77 0.28 -3.44
CA GLN A 606 -24.77 0.55 -2.40
C GLN A 606 -23.45 -0.19 -2.65
N LEU A 607 -22.41 0.22 -1.95
CA LEU A 607 -21.12 -0.47 -1.91
C LEU A 607 -21.10 -1.44 -0.71
N PRO A 608 -20.35 -2.55 -0.77
CA PRO A 608 -20.32 -3.54 0.32
C PRO A 608 -19.61 -3.00 1.56
N GLU A 609 -19.96 -3.56 2.72
CA GLU A 609 -19.23 -3.31 3.97
C GLU A 609 -17.74 -3.67 3.78
N GLY A 610 -16.85 -2.80 4.26
CA GLY A 610 -15.40 -2.93 4.05
C GLY A 610 -14.88 -2.50 2.68
N TRP A 611 -15.72 -1.99 1.76
CA TRP A 611 -15.29 -1.55 0.43
C TRP A 611 -14.14 -0.52 0.46
N GLU A 612 -14.24 0.51 1.30
CA GLU A 612 -13.22 1.55 1.43
C GLU A 612 -11.85 0.96 1.78
N GLU A 613 -11.82 0.00 2.70
CA GLU A 613 -10.61 -0.72 3.08
C GLU A 613 -10.12 -1.60 1.92
N ALA A 614 -11.02 -2.34 1.27
CA ALA A 614 -10.67 -3.25 0.18
C ALA A 614 -10.07 -2.55 -1.04
N VAL A 615 -10.57 -1.37 -1.43
CA VAL A 615 -10.00 -0.58 -2.54
C VAL A 615 -8.74 0.18 -2.13
N SER A 616 -8.68 0.68 -0.89
CA SER A 616 -7.46 1.32 -0.35
C SER A 616 -6.29 0.35 -0.19
N ASN A 617 -6.60 -0.90 0.18
CA ASN A 617 -5.65 -1.97 0.38
C ASN A 617 -5.48 -2.87 -0.85
N ASN A 618 -6.25 -2.66 -1.92
CA ASN A 618 -6.22 -3.45 -3.17
C ASN A 618 -6.36 -4.99 -2.96
N TYR A 619 -7.15 -5.41 -1.96
CA TYR A 619 -7.53 -6.80 -1.73
C TYR A 619 -8.77 -6.96 -0.85
N TRP A 620 -9.42 -8.13 -0.91
CA TRP A 620 -10.24 -8.64 0.19
C TRP A 620 -9.48 -9.73 0.94
N THR A 621 -9.68 -9.85 2.26
CA THR A 621 -9.09 -10.89 3.12
C THR A 621 -10.14 -11.69 3.90
N PRO A 622 -11.08 -12.39 3.23
CA PRO A 622 -11.96 -13.36 3.88
C PRO A 622 -11.14 -14.45 4.59
N SER A 623 -11.67 -14.97 5.69
CA SER A 623 -11.02 -16.03 6.46
C SER A 623 -11.99 -17.05 7.04
N SER A 624 -11.49 -18.26 7.30
CA SER A 624 -12.24 -19.37 7.87
C SER A 624 -11.39 -20.20 8.82
N SER A 625 -12.03 -20.79 9.84
CA SER A 625 -11.34 -21.59 10.85
C SER A 625 -11.34 -23.09 10.53
N HIS A 626 -10.19 -23.75 10.72
CA HIS A 626 -9.94 -25.14 10.33
C HIS A 626 -9.26 -25.93 11.44
N LEU A 627 -9.61 -27.21 11.56
CA LEU A 627 -8.90 -28.12 12.46
C LEU A 627 -7.57 -28.50 11.78
N ILE A 628 -6.48 -28.04 12.36
CA ILE A 628 -5.11 -28.38 11.97
C ILE A 628 -4.45 -28.99 13.21
N SER A 629 -3.49 -29.89 13.05
CA SER A 629 -2.69 -30.42 14.14
C SER A 629 -1.22 -30.45 13.72
N PRO A 630 -0.25 -30.91 14.54
CA PRO A 630 1.11 -31.08 14.06
C PRO A 630 1.23 -32.24 13.06
N GLY A 631 1.55 -31.96 11.79
CA GLY A 631 1.67 -32.98 10.77
C GLY A 631 1.73 -32.42 9.34
N ALA A 632 1.62 -33.32 8.36
CA ALA A 632 1.42 -32.94 6.96
C ALA A 632 -0.09 -32.77 6.70
N HIS A 633 -0.47 -31.67 6.04
CA HIS A 633 -1.85 -31.33 5.72
C HIS A 633 -1.99 -30.86 4.27
N LYS A 634 -3.21 -30.95 3.72
CA LYS A 634 -3.57 -30.49 2.37
C LYS A 634 -4.65 -29.43 2.43
N ILE A 635 -4.33 -28.19 2.06
CA ILE A 635 -5.33 -27.13 1.89
C ILE A 635 -5.83 -27.19 0.44
N LYS A 636 -7.13 -27.39 0.25
CA LYS A 636 -7.77 -27.39 -1.07
C LYS A 636 -8.67 -26.16 -1.19
N VAL A 637 -8.53 -25.41 -2.28
CA VAL A 637 -9.33 -24.21 -2.56
C VAL A 637 -9.98 -24.32 -3.94
N TRP A 638 -11.30 -24.07 -3.98
CA TRP A 638 -12.10 -24.01 -5.19
C TRP A 638 -12.67 -22.60 -5.35
N ALA A 639 -12.50 -21.94 -6.49
CA ALA A 639 -13.41 -20.86 -6.87
C ALA A 639 -14.83 -21.46 -7.01
N VAL A 640 -15.83 -20.86 -6.36
CA VAL A 640 -17.25 -21.25 -6.52
C VAL A 640 -17.87 -20.47 -7.67
N GLU A 641 -17.56 -19.18 -7.75
CA GLU A 641 -17.91 -18.30 -8.86
C GLU A 641 -16.65 -17.89 -9.63
N PRO A 642 -16.68 -17.86 -10.98
CA PRO A 642 -15.61 -17.23 -11.76
C PRO A 642 -15.44 -15.75 -11.42
N GLY A 643 -14.20 -15.25 -11.54
CA GLY A 643 -13.83 -13.87 -11.16
C GLY A 643 -13.34 -13.70 -9.72
N VAL A 644 -13.27 -14.78 -8.94
CA VAL A 644 -12.38 -14.82 -7.77
C VAL A 644 -10.94 -14.97 -8.26
N VAL A 645 -10.12 -13.96 -7.99
CA VAL A 645 -8.68 -13.98 -8.26
C VAL A 645 -7.95 -14.10 -6.92
N PHE A 646 -7.36 -15.26 -6.65
CA PHE A 646 -6.56 -15.53 -5.45
C PHE A 646 -5.16 -14.91 -5.60
N GLN A 647 -4.68 -14.19 -4.60
CA GLN A 647 -3.30 -13.66 -4.56
C GLN A 647 -2.41 -14.52 -3.64
N LYS A 648 -2.91 -14.84 -2.44
CA LYS A 648 -2.10 -15.42 -1.35
C LYS A 648 -2.95 -16.12 -0.31
N LEU A 649 -2.38 -17.13 0.35
CA LEU A 649 -3.00 -17.86 1.46
C LEU A 649 -2.11 -17.74 2.70
N VAL A 650 -2.71 -17.44 3.86
CA VAL A 650 -2.00 -17.36 5.15
C VAL A 650 -2.72 -18.20 6.19
N VAL A 651 -2.04 -19.21 6.72
CA VAL A 651 -2.47 -20.04 7.85
C VAL A 651 -1.88 -19.46 9.12
N ASP A 652 -2.73 -18.93 10.00
CA ASP A 652 -2.32 -18.46 11.32
C ASP A 652 -2.45 -19.59 12.36
N LEU A 653 -1.31 -19.97 12.94
CA LEU A 653 -1.20 -20.93 14.05
C LEU A 653 -0.91 -20.20 15.38
N GLY A 654 -1.07 -18.88 15.41
CA GLY A 654 -0.82 -17.98 16.55
C GLY A 654 0.51 -17.24 16.42
N GLY A 655 0.86 -16.80 15.20
CA GLY A 655 2.15 -16.16 14.86
C GLY A 655 2.11 -15.11 13.75
N VAL A 656 0.97 -14.93 13.08
CA VAL A 656 0.79 -13.82 12.12
C VAL A 656 0.82 -12.48 12.86
N ARG A 657 1.38 -11.44 12.22
CA ARG A 657 1.53 -10.08 12.75
C ARG A 657 1.12 -9.04 11.73
N ASP A 658 0.72 -7.86 12.21
CA ASP A 658 0.21 -6.78 11.38
C ASP A 658 1.25 -6.31 10.36
N SER A 659 0.86 -6.39 9.08
CA SER A 659 1.65 -6.05 7.90
C SER A 659 0.74 -5.92 6.67
N TYR A 660 1.12 -5.08 5.73
CA TYR A 660 0.37 -4.73 4.53
C TYR A 660 0.36 -5.84 3.46
N PHE A 661 1.50 -6.49 3.24
CA PHE A 661 1.67 -7.59 2.30
C PHE A 661 1.41 -8.98 2.94
N GLY A 662 1.07 -8.99 4.23
CA GLY A 662 1.08 -10.19 5.06
C GLY A 662 2.49 -10.77 5.24
N PRO A 663 2.62 -11.92 5.93
CA PRO A 663 3.92 -12.56 6.12
C PRO A 663 4.55 -12.97 4.79
N PRO A 664 5.89 -12.88 4.62
CA PRO A 664 6.61 -13.40 3.45
C PRO A 664 6.31 -14.89 3.23
N GLU A 665 6.45 -15.35 2.00
CA GLU A 665 6.21 -16.76 1.68
C GLU A 665 7.08 -17.69 2.54
N SER A 666 6.46 -18.75 3.05
CA SER A 666 7.11 -19.73 3.89
C SER A 666 8.01 -20.66 3.08
N ARG A 667 8.99 -21.27 3.73
CA ARG A 667 9.93 -22.14 3.03
C ARG A 667 9.26 -23.42 2.53
N ARG A 668 9.33 -23.67 1.22
CA ARG A 668 8.93 -24.95 0.61
C ARG A 668 9.98 -26.04 0.83
N ALA A 669 9.53 -27.26 1.09
CA ALA A 669 10.37 -28.45 1.16
C ALA A 669 10.99 -28.76 -0.22
N GLY A 670 12.15 -29.42 -0.24
CA GLY A 670 12.85 -29.81 -1.47
C GLY A 670 13.56 -28.67 -2.21
N GLN A 671 13.03 -27.45 -2.17
CA GLN A 671 13.73 -26.26 -2.68
C GLN A 671 15.01 -25.99 -1.88
N LYS A 672 16.07 -25.60 -2.59
CA LYS A 672 17.25 -25.00 -1.94
C LYS A 672 16.84 -23.67 -1.34
N LYS A 673 17.55 -23.21 -0.31
CA LYS A 673 17.42 -21.83 0.15
C LYS A 673 18.08 -20.95 -0.90
N GLU A 674 17.31 -20.54 -1.91
CA GLU A 674 17.76 -19.57 -2.89
C GLU A 674 17.96 -18.22 -2.20
N GLU A 675 18.96 -17.47 -2.65
CA GLU A 675 19.46 -16.28 -1.93
C GLU A 675 18.62 -15.03 -2.24
N GLU A 676 17.32 -15.20 -2.49
CA GLU A 676 16.39 -14.10 -2.82
C GLU A 676 16.23 -13.09 -1.66
N GLU A 677 16.44 -13.51 -0.40
CA GLU A 677 16.59 -12.58 0.73
C GLU A 677 17.88 -11.73 0.65
N GLN A 678 18.98 -12.23 0.09
CA GLN A 678 20.28 -11.54 0.15
C GLN A 678 20.36 -10.34 -0.80
N ASP A 679 19.65 -10.38 -1.93
CA ASP A 679 19.66 -9.29 -2.92
C ASP A 679 18.75 -8.09 -2.51
N ILE A 680 18.12 -8.18 -1.33
CA ILE A 680 17.29 -7.13 -0.69
C ILE A 680 17.87 -6.73 0.69
N LEU A 681 18.58 -7.63 1.39
CA LEU A 681 19.18 -7.38 2.71
C LEU A 681 20.58 -6.73 2.69
N VAL A 682 21.12 -6.34 1.53
CA VAL A 682 22.18 -5.33 1.52
C VAL A 682 21.56 -4.05 2.09
N PRO A 683 22.07 -3.48 3.20
CA PRO A 683 21.52 -2.23 3.71
C PRO A 683 21.72 -1.17 2.65
N VAL A 684 20.62 -0.77 1.99
CA VAL A 684 20.57 0.44 1.20
C VAL A 684 20.99 1.55 2.14
N ARG A 685 22.24 1.99 2.02
CA ARG A 685 22.69 3.22 2.64
C ARG A 685 21.82 4.30 2.02
N LEU A 686 20.77 4.71 2.75
CA LEU A 686 20.03 5.92 2.46
C LEU A 686 21.08 6.96 2.12
N ARG A 687 21.10 7.41 0.85
CA ARG A 687 21.95 8.51 0.40
C ARG A 687 21.37 9.81 0.94
N ILE A 688 21.34 9.91 2.28
CA ILE A 688 21.18 11.16 3.00
C ILE A 688 22.37 12.00 2.55
N PRO A 689 22.15 13.12 1.83
CA PRO A 689 23.24 13.92 1.32
C PRO A 689 24.14 14.35 2.48
N ASN A 690 25.44 14.12 2.36
CA ASN A 690 26.38 14.67 3.33
C ASN A 690 26.23 16.19 3.31
N ARG A 691 25.91 16.80 4.46
CA ARG A 691 26.08 18.24 4.67
C ARG A 691 27.57 18.55 4.73
N GLU A 692 28.22 18.63 3.57
CA GLU A 692 29.41 19.45 3.45
C GLU A 692 28.98 20.92 3.59
N GLY A 693 29.55 21.59 4.59
CA GLY A 693 29.11 22.94 4.96
C GLY A 693 29.38 23.93 3.84
N GLN A 694 28.32 24.51 3.27
CA GLN A 694 28.46 25.68 2.41
C GLN A 694 29.02 26.84 3.25
N GLY A 695 30.30 27.12 3.04
CA GLY A 695 30.97 28.26 3.66
C GLY A 695 30.31 29.57 3.22
N ILE A 696 30.07 30.44 4.19
CA ILE A 696 29.65 31.83 3.95
C ILE A 696 30.76 32.50 3.14
N PRO A 697 30.50 33.09 1.96
CA PRO A 697 31.52 33.84 1.23
C PRO A 697 31.75 35.17 1.95
N GLU A 698 32.96 35.36 2.49
CA GLU A 698 33.43 36.69 2.87
C GLU A 698 33.43 37.59 1.61
N ARG A 699 32.72 38.73 1.69
CA ARG A 699 32.85 39.81 0.71
C ARG A 699 33.54 40.99 1.36
N ASP A 700 34.85 41.02 1.15
CA ASP A 700 35.67 42.20 1.40
C ASP A 700 35.64 43.14 0.18
N GLY A 701 35.79 44.45 0.39
CA GLY A 701 36.19 45.37 -0.70
C GLY A 701 35.19 46.42 -1.22
N ALA A 702 35.23 47.60 -0.59
CA ALA A 702 35.46 48.91 -1.24
C ALA A 702 34.29 49.84 -1.70
N ARG A 703 34.06 50.85 -0.84
CA ARG A 703 34.32 52.31 -1.07
C ARG A 703 33.15 53.31 -1.25
N HIS A 704 33.38 54.46 -0.58
CA HIS A 704 32.72 55.78 -0.64
C HIS A 704 31.36 55.89 0.07
N GLY A 705 31.11 56.88 0.95
CA GLY A 705 32.01 57.88 1.53
C GLY A 705 31.29 58.94 2.40
N ASN A 706 32.08 59.74 3.14
CA ASN A 706 31.73 60.97 3.89
C ASN A 706 30.88 60.89 5.17
N ASN A 707 31.42 61.51 6.24
CA ASN A 707 30.83 62.49 7.19
C ASN A 707 29.54 62.11 7.98
N GLN A 708 29.35 62.50 9.25
CA GLN A 708 30.11 63.31 10.24
C GLN A 708 29.54 63.04 11.66
N ASP A 709 30.23 63.47 12.72
CA ASP A 709 29.77 64.14 13.99
C ASP A 709 28.33 63.88 14.53
N GLU A 710 27.98 63.81 15.83
CA GLU A 710 28.65 64.10 17.12
C GLU A 710 27.73 63.66 18.32
N THR A 711 28.26 63.58 19.56
CA THR A 711 27.57 63.79 20.90
C THR A 711 26.24 63.07 21.25
N THR A 712 26.15 62.15 22.22
CA THR A 712 26.04 62.29 23.72
C THR A 712 24.82 63.08 24.30
N SER A 713 23.98 62.42 25.13
CA SER A 713 23.69 62.75 26.56
C SER A 713 22.26 62.42 27.10
N ASP A 714 22.17 61.36 27.91
CA ASP A 714 21.68 61.26 29.32
C ASP A 714 20.29 61.75 29.85
N SER A 715 19.71 60.90 30.74
CA SER A 715 18.79 61.17 31.88
C SER A 715 17.34 61.70 31.62
N THR A 716 16.25 61.34 32.34
CA THR A 716 16.00 61.35 33.80
C THR A 716 14.72 60.60 34.30
N THR A 717 14.79 60.04 35.52
CA THR A 717 13.77 59.93 36.62
C THR A 717 12.41 59.17 36.51
N THR A 718 12.27 58.18 37.42
CA THR A 718 11.07 57.59 38.10
C THR A 718 10.54 58.50 39.27
N PRO A 719 9.55 58.18 40.18
CA PRO A 719 8.99 56.85 40.60
C PRO A 719 7.53 56.75 41.15
N ASN A 720 7.17 55.54 41.67
CA ASN A 720 6.21 55.20 42.78
C ASN A 720 4.69 55.31 42.53
N LEU A 721 3.74 54.50 43.06
CA LEU A 721 3.62 53.31 43.97
C LEU A 721 2.33 52.53 43.57
N GLY A 722 1.94 51.32 44.06
CA GLY A 722 2.56 50.31 44.93
C GLY A 722 1.54 49.43 45.72
N GLU A 723 1.74 48.09 45.76
CA GLU A 723 1.10 47.08 46.67
C GLU A 723 -0.42 46.71 46.50
N LYS A 724 -0.97 45.51 46.81
CA LYS A 724 -0.45 44.20 47.32
C LYS A 724 -1.45 43.02 47.08
N LYS A 725 -0.89 41.80 46.87
CA LYS A 725 -1.38 40.41 47.24
C LYS A 725 -2.77 39.85 46.79
N GLY A 726 -2.73 38.61 46.25
CA GLY A 726 -3.87 37.65 46.32
C GLY A 726 -3.82 36.44 45.35
N THR A 727 -3.44 35.25 45.83
CA THR A 727 -3.71 33.92 45.22
C THR A 727 -4.79 33.20 46.07
N PRO A 728 -5.48 32.08 45.66
CA PRO A 728 -5.11 31.06 44.66
C PRO A 728 -6.23 30.37 43.80
N LYS A 729 -5.79 29.51 42.87
CA LYS A 729 -6.35 28.20 42.37
C LYS A 729 -7.87 27.95 42.15
N SER A 730 -8.16 27.37 40.97
CA SER A 730 -8.88 26.08 40.69
C SER A 730 -10.24 26.05 39.92
N HIS A 731 -10.28 25.13 38.93
CA HIS A 731 -11.40 24.37 38.32
C HIS A 731 -12.71 25.04 37.84
N GLY A 732 -13.16 24.66 36.64
CA GLY A 732 -14.53 24.92 36.13
C GLY A 732 -14.73 24.50 34.66
N ILE A 733 -15.60 23.53 34.41
CA ILE A 733 -15.88 22.91 33.10
C ILE A 733 -17.25 23.39 32.55
N PHE A 734 -17.32 23.62 31.22
CA PHE A 734 -18.53 23.75 30.36
C PHE A 734 -19.73 24.61 30.82
N GLN A 735 -20.15 25.57 29.97
CA GLN A 735 -21.48 25.47 29.36
C GLN A 735 -21.69 26.30 28.08
N THR A 736 -22.51 25.70 27.23
CA THR A 736 -23.16 26.10 25.98
C THR A 736 -23.66 27.55 25.88
N LEU A 737 -23.60 28.14 24.68
CA LEU A 737 -24.55 29.17 24.24
C LEU A 737 -24.82 29.09 22.73
N ARG A 738 -26.09 28.88 22.36
CA ARG A 738 -26.59 28.97 20.98
C ARG A 738 -26.71 30.43 20.57
N GLY A 739 -26.31 30.77 19.34
CA GLY A 739 -26.62 32.06 18.70
C GLY A 739 -27.03 31.83 17.24
N SER A 740 -28.28 32.12 16.89
CA SER A 740 -28.79 31.96 15.52
C SER A 740 -28.50 33.18 14.65
N LEU A 741 -28.14 32.95 13.40
CA LEU A 741 -28.25 33.96 12.34
C LEU A 741 -28.84 33.32 11.08
N ARG A 742 -30.05 33.76 10.71
CA ARG A 742 -30.66 33.48 9.41
C ARG A 742 -30.11 34.49 8.39
N LEU A 743 -29.89 34.04 7.16
CA LEU A 743 -29.72 34.89 6.00
C LEU A 743 -30.55 34.31 4.86
N ASP A 744 -31.55 35.05 4.41
CA ASP A 744 -32.40 34.66 3.28
C ASP A 744 -31.61 34.74 1.96
N GLN A 745 -31.58 33.65 1.20
CA GLN A 745 -31.17 33.69 -0.22
C GLN A 745 -32.37 33.46 -1.12
N LYS A 746 -32.63 34.44 -1.99
CA LYS A 746 -33.64 34.35 -3.05
C LYS A 746 -33.02 33.77 -4.32
N ILE A 747 -33.51 32.59 -4.70
CA ILE A 747 -33.89 32.20 -6.07
C ILE A 747 -33.07 32.83 -7.21
N PHE A 748 -32.20 32.01 -7.82
CA PHE A 748 -31.99 32.05 -9.27
C PHE A 748 -32.36 30.68 -9.85
N LYS A 749 -33.45 30.64 -10.64
CA LYS A 749 -33.80 29.46 -11.45
C LYS A 749 -33.22 29.66 -12.85
N GLY A 750 -32.25 28.84 -13.22
CA GLY A 750 -31.76 28.68 -14.58
C GLY A 750 -31.40 27.22 -14.78
N ALA A 751 -32.26 26.45 -15.44
CA ALA A 751 -31.99 25.06 -15.76
C ALA A 751 -31.03 25.00 -16.95
N THR A 752 -29.89 24.32 -16.78
CA THR A 752 -28.96 24.01 -17.86
C THR A 752 -28.90 22.48 -17.95
N LEU A 753 -29.21 21.93 -19.12
CA LEU A 753 -28.99 20.49 -19.38
C LEU A 753 -27.50 20.23 -19.58
N VAL A 754 -27.05 19.07 -19.10
CA VAL A 754 -25.73 18.46 -19.36
C VAL A 754 -25.96 17.08 -20.00
#